data_AF-A0A2S9YTX2-F1
#
_entry.id   AF-A0A2S9YTX2-F1
#
_cell.length_a   1.000
_cell.length_b   1.000
_cell.length_c   1.000
_cell.angle_alpha   90.00
_cell.angle_beta   90.00
_cell.angle_gamma   90.00
#
_symmetry.space_group_name_H-M   'P 1'
#
loop_
_entity.id
_entity.type
_entity.pdbx_description
1 polymer ?
#
loop_
_entity_poly.entity_id
_entity_poly.type
_entity_poly.pdbx_seq_one_letter_code
_entity_poly.pdbx_strand_id
1 'polypeptide(L)'
;MKDNKIATISRVMRDASARDLVHHTIEDERLDGRTIRCGDRTLLNFGTCNYLALEHHEALAAGVRDALERYGTQFSSSRAFTSIPLYDELEDALAEIFAKPVIVTPSTTLGHLAALPTIVGEKDAVIIDLQVHNSVQTAVQLLKADGVHVEVIRHNSMTALERKLDAYKGKYDKVWYLADGVYSIFGDSAPLAELERLLDRHPHFHLYIDDAHGMGWTGDKGCGWVRGRMAHHERMVLAVSLNKSFAAAGGALVLPNEAMARQIRDCGGPMTFSGPIQPPMLGAALASARLHASPEIREHQARLAELIAFANRSAQALGVPQYEVADTPVFFVPLGLPTATFKMVERLKADGFYTHGGSFPATPMKQSGLRFMLNAHQREADVLRLFQRIRYHYPMIMAEEGTSGPEVARHFGIAAFTVEASAPLTVVSPSTERLEVELVRSVDELDGEEWDRLFAGAGNLGVGSLRSMERVFADANDARERADFYYCIVRDGDGHPVLATVFTHALMKDDLFAPAGVSEQIEARRAADPLYLTSPTISLGAPITRGRHLVLDRAHPAWAEALRLLVRELEDAMQTHGATQMLLRDFVGDEDEELSATLYELGFTPASVPAVSRVEGLDWADRDAYMRRLSSRYRSDLRREVLRFEDQLEVVTSPPRSAAELRACYRLYLEVFERSLEMNVFPLPYRFFAEICANPSYDFIRLYRREDLAEDPGAAPIAVMFSSFDAAQYNALIVGLDYRYVRPLNTYKQILFQTVMRARALGCASLDLAFTASAVKKKVGGVASSARVYMQILDHFNLSVIDSIARKAG
;
A
#
# COMPACT_ATOMS: atom_id res chain seq x y z
N MET A 1 4.84 0.58 10.77
CA MET A 1 4.06 0.04 9.64
C MET A 1 2.93 -0.89 10.08
N LYS A 2 3.15 -1.93 10.92
CA LYS A 2 2.07 -2.83 11.40
C LYS A 2 0.91 -2.10 12.11
N ASP A 3 1.22 -1.22 13.07
CA ASP A 3 0.19 -0.51 13.86
C ASP A 3 -0.69 0.39 12.98
N ASN A 4 -0.08 1.00 11.96
CA ASN A 4 -0.76 1.90 11.04
C ASN A 4 -1.68 1.15 10.06
N LYS A 5 -1.24 -0.02 9.54
CA LYS A 5 -2.09 -0.86 8.68
C LYS A 5 -3.30 -1.41 9.45
N ILE A 6 -3.11 -1.88 10.68
CA ILE A 6 -4.21 -2.36 11.52
C ILE A 6 -5.17 -1.22 11.88
N ALA A 7 -4.67 -0.03 12.19
CA ALA A 7 -5.50 1.14 12.45
C ALA A 7 -6.35 1.51 11.23
N THR A 8 -5.77 1.53 10.02
CA THR A 8 -6.51 1.77 8.77
C THR A 8 -7.58 0.71 8.53
N ILE A 9 -7.24 -0.59 8.66
CA ILE A 9 -8.22 -1.69 8.51
C ILE A 9 -9.35 -1.55 9.53
N SER A 10 -9.01 -1.28 10.79
CA SER A 10 -10.00 -1.11 11.86
C SER A 10 -10.91 0.08 11.62
N ARG A 11 -10.41 1.16 10.99
CA ARG A 11 -11.23 2.32 10.59
C ARG A 11 -12.17 1.97 9.44
N VAL A 12 -11.68 1.33 8.36
CA VAL A 12 -12.53 0.86 7.24
C VAL A 12 -13.66 -0.03 7.76
N MET A 13 -13.32 -1.02 8.59
CA MET A 13 -14.30 -1.97 9.13
C MET A 13 -15.30 -1.30 10.05
N ARG A 14 -14.89 -0.31 10.85
CA ARG A 14 -15.81 0.48 11.68
C ARG A 14 -16.79 1.31 10.85
N ASP A 15 -16.33 1.98 9.79
CA ASP A 15 -17.22 2.74 8.90
C ASP A 15 -18.21 1.81 8.18
N ALA A 16 -17.72 0.70 7.62
CA ALA A 16 -18.59 -0.31 7.02
C ALA A 16 -19.59 -0.92 8.02
N SER A 17 -19.19 -1.13 9.28
CA SER A 17 -20.08 -1.64 10.33
C SER A 17 -21.12 -0.59 10.75
N ALA A 18 -20.72 0.68 10.87
CA ALA A 18 -21.63 1.77 11.23
C ALA A 18 -22.73 1.99 10.17
N ARG A 19 -22.45 1.62 8.92
CA ARG A 19 -23.39 1.64 7.79
C ARG A 19 -24.17 0.34 7.61
N ASP A 20 -24.01 -0.63 8.52
CA ASP A 20 -24.62 -1.96 8.41
C ASP A 20 -24.33 -2.58 7.02
N LEU A 21 -23.04 -2.71 6.67
CA LEU A 21 -22.56 -3.30 5.40
C LEU A 21 -21.68 -4.55 5.59
N VAL A 22 -21.20 -4.81 6.81
CA VAL A 22 -20.35 -5.96 7.15
C VAL A 22 -20.80 -6.60 8.46
N HIS A 23 -20.34 -7.82 8.73
CA HIS A 23 -20.66 -8.59 9.93
C HIS A 23 -22.17 -8.85 10.14
N HIS A 24 -22.93 -8.96 9.03
CA HIS A 24 -24.33 -9.35 9.08
C HIS A 24 -24.53 -10.76 9.61
N THR A 25 -25.49 -10.89 10.52
CA THR A 25 -26.09 -12.18 10.86
C THR A 25 -27.42 -12.24 10.13
N ILE A 26 -27.58 -13.26 9.28
CA ILE A 26 -28.86 -13.53 8.62
C ILE A 26 -29.85 -14.10 9.64
N GLU A 27 -31.13 -13.86 9.42
CA GLU A 27 -32.19 -14.26 10.36
C GLU A 27 -33.04 -15.44 9.83
N ASP A 28 -32.63 -16.07 8.72
CA ASP A 28 -33.32 -17.21 8.14
C ASP A 28 -33.27 -18.44 9.05
N GLU A 29 -34.43 -19.06 9.34
CA GLU A 29 -34.47 -20.37 10.00
C GLU A 29 -34.09 -21.50 9.03
N ARG A 30 -34.30 -21.28 7.74
CA ARG A 30 -33.95 -22.20 6.66
C ARG A 30 -33.49 -21.42 5.44
N LEU A 31 -32.36 -21.83 4.87
CA LEU A 31 -31.82 -21.28 3.64
C LEU A 31 -32.43 -21.95 2.42
N ASP A 32 -32.64 -21.17 1.36
CA ASP A 32 -32.97 -21.65 0.01
C ASP A 32 -31.86 -21.38 -1.01
N GLY A 33 -30.74 -20.81 -0.56
CA GLY A 33 -29.57 -20.40 -1.36
C GLY A 33 -29.76 -19.13 -2.19
N ARG A 34 -30.97 -18.91 -2.72
CA ARG A 34 -31.31 -17.79 -3.61
C ARG A 34 -31.54 -16.47 -2.88
N THR A 35 -32.11 -16.52 -1.69
CA THR A 35 -32.43 -15.34 -0.87
C THR A 35 -31.88 -15.47 0.54
N ILE A 36 -31.67 -14.33 1.18
CA ILE A 36 -31.33 -14.24 2.60
C ILE A 36 -32.15 -13.12 3.27
N ARG A 37 -32.38 -13.24 4.57
CA ARG A 37 -33.08 -12.25 5.39
C ARG A 37 -32.08 -11.49 6.26
N CYS A 38 -31.95 -10.20 6.00
CA CYS A 38 -31.14 -9.27 6.79
C CYS A 38 -32.07 -8.22 7.40
N GLY A 39 -32.30 -8.27 8.71
CA GLY A 39 -33.30 -7.43 9.37
C GLY A 39 -34.72 -7.74 8.89
N ASP A 40 -35.45 -6.68 8.54
CA ASP A 40 -36.82 -6.75 8.02
C ASP A 40 -36.90 -7.02 6.50
N ARG A 41 -35.77 -7.29 5.83
CA ARG A 41 -35.69 -7.41 4.36
C ARG A 41 -35.24 -8.78 3.89
N THR A 42 -35.93 -9.29 2.88
CA THR A 42 -35.47 -10.41 2.06
C THR A 42 -34.70 -9.87 0.86
N LEU A 43 -33.47 -10.33 0.70
CA LEU A 43 -32.52 -9.89 -0.32
C LEU A 43 -32.17 -11.05 -1.26
N LEU A 44 -32.02 -10.78 -2.56
CA LEU A 44 -31.45 -11.73 -3.52
C LEU A 44 -29.95 -11.91 -3.25
N ASN A 45 -29.51 -13.15 -3.08
CA ASN A 45 -28.15 -13.47 -2.68
C ASN A 45 -27.19 -13.54 -3.88
N PHE A 46 -26.36 -12.51 -4.02
CA PHE A 46 -25.20 -12.48 -4.91
C PHE A 46 -23.89 -12.54 -4.13
N GLY A 47 -23.94 -12.98 -2.88
CA GLY A 47 -22.82 -12.99 -1.95
C GLY A 47 -22.26 -14.37 -1.64
N THR A 48 -22.81 -15.45 -2.20
CA THR A 48 -22.33 -16.83 -1.99
C THR A 48 -21.34 -17.29 -3.05
N CYS A 49 -20.35 -18.09 -2.64
CA CYS A 49 -19.41 -18.77 -3.55
C CYS A 49 -19.86 -20.19 -3.94
N ASN A 50 -21.10 -20.57 -3.63
CA ASN A 50 -21.65 -21.87 -4.03
C ASN A 50 -22.19 -21.83 -5.46
N TYR A 51 -21.27 -21.83 -6.42
CA TYR A 51 -21.55 -21.52 -7.83
C TYR A 51 -22.57 -22.47 -8.47
N LEU A 52 -22.51 -23.77 -8.17
CA LEU A 52 -23.40 -24.78 -8.75
C LEU A 52 -24.71 -25.00 -7.97
N ALA A 53 -24.92 -24.28 -6.86
CA ALA A 53 -26.14 -24.40 -6.05
C ALA A 53 -26.39 -25.82 -5.48
N LEU A 54 -25.33 -26.52 -5.07
CA LEU A 54 -25.40 -27.93 -4.64
C LEU A 54 -25.70 -28.12 -3.13
N GLU A 55 -25.78 -27.07 -2.32
CA GLU A 55 -25.91 -27.16 -0.84
C GLU A 55 -27.20 -27.85 -0.37
N HIS A 56 -28.21 -27.91 -1.23
CA HIS A 56 -29.49 -28.57 -0.96
C HIS A 56 -29.71 -29.83 -1.80
N HIS A 57 -28.69 -30.28 -2.55
CA HIS A 57 -28.78 -31.45 -3.40
C HIS A 57 -28.98 -32.71 -2.55
N GLU A 58 -29.97 -33.53 -2.91
CA GLU A 58 -30.39 -34.69 -2.09
C GLU A 58 -29.26 -35.71 -1.88
N ALA A 59 -28.44 -35.94 -2.91
CA ALA A 59 -27.28 -36.82 -2.82
C ALA A 59 -26.27 -36.39 -1.74
N LEU A 60 -25.99 -35.08 -1.61
CA LEU A 60 -25.08 -34.56 -0.59
C LEU A 60 -25.69 -34.72 0.80
N ALA A 61 -26.97 -34.40 0.97
CA ALA A 61 -27.68 -34.60 2.23
C ALA A 61 -27.74 -36.08 2.64
N ALA A 62 -27.88 -37.00 1.68
CA ALA A 62 -27.80 -38.43 1.93
C ALA A 62 -26.39 -38.85 2.37
N GLY A 63 -25.34 -38.32 1.75
CA GLY A 63 -23.95 -38.54 2.17
C GLY A 63 -23.67 -38.07 3.60
N VAL A 64 -24.21 -36.90 3.99
CA VAL A 64 -24.14 -36.39 5.36
C VAL A 64 -24.79 -37.37 6.35
N ARG A 65 -26.01 -37.83 6.06
CA ARG A 65 -26.76 -38.76 6.92
C ARG A 65 -26.05 -40.10 7.07
N ASP A 66 -25.60 -40.68 5.96
CA ASP A 66 -24.86 -41.95 5.98
C ASP A 66 -23.58 -41.86 6.81
N ALA A 67 -22.76 -40.81 6.61
CA ALA A 67 -21.53 -40.65 7.37
C ALA A 67 -21.80 -40.37 8.86
N LEU A 68 -22.87 -39.63 9.18
CA LEU A 68 -23.31 -39.43 10.57
C LEU A 68 -23.69 -40.75 11.24
N GLU A 69 -24.43 -41.62 10.55
CA GLU A 69 -24.84 -42.94 11.07
C GLU A 69 -23.65 -43.88 11.25
N ARG A 70 -22.69 -43.88 10.31
CA ARG A 70 -21.52 -44.78 10.34
C ARG A 70 -20.40 -44.34 11.29
N TYR A 71 -20.15 -43.03 11.39
CA TYR A 71 -18.94 -42.50 12.05
C TYR A 71 -19.23 -41.45 13.13
N GLY A 72 -20.50 -41.07 13.34
CA GLY A 72 -20.89 -40.05 14.28
C GLY A 72 -20.56 -38.63 13.81
N THR A 73 -20.75 -37.65 14.71
CA THR A 73 -20.54 -36.22 14.39
C THR A 73 -19.07 -35.84 14.31
N GLN A 74 -18.18 -36.59 14.99
CA GLN A 74 -16.76 -36.28 15.06
C GLN A 74 -15.93 -37.54 15.35
N PHE A 75 -14.79 -37.65 14.66
CA PHE A 75 -13.75 -38.62 14.97
C PHE A 75 -12.51 -37.88 15.49
N SER A 76 -12.33 -37.85 16.81
CA SER A 76 -11.31 -37.05 17.50
C SER A 76 -9.92 -37.70 17.50
N SER A 77 -9.40 -38.02 16.32
CA SER A 77 -8.01 -38.44 16.12
C SER A 77 -7.33 -37.55 15.09
N SER A 78 -6.04 -37.29 15.27
CA SER A 78 -5.24 -36.74 14.19
C SER A 78 -5.09 -37.77 13.08
N ARG A 79 -5.20 -37.29 11.84
CA ARG A 79 -5.19 -38.10 10.62
C ARG A 79 -3.90 -38.90 10.45
N ALA A 80 -2.78 -38.36 10.95
CA ALA A 80 -1.47 -39.02 10.90
C ALA A 80 -1.39 -40.30 11.74
N PHE A 81 -2.21 -40.44 12.78
CA PHE A 81 -2.24 -41.66 13.61
C PHE A 81 -3.32 -42.63 13.12
N THR A 82 -4.56 -42.15 13.02
CA THR A 82 -5.69 -42.93 12.52
C THR A 82 -6.68 -42.01 11.81
N SER A 83 -7.28 -42.50 10.72
CA SER A 83 -8.29 -41.79 9.97
C SER A 83 -9.44 -42.71 9.60
N ILE A 84 -10.63 -42.16 9.39
CA ILE A 84 -11.77 -42.94 8.93
C ILE A 84 -11.63 -43.27 7.43
N PRO A 85 -12.17 -44.41 6.96
CA PRO A 85 -12.06 -44.82 5.56
C PRO A 85 -12.59 -43.82 4.53
N LEU A 86 -13.51 -42.93 4.92
CA LEU A 86 -14.08 -41.91 4.03
C LEU A 86 -13.03 -40.98 3.40
N TYR A 87 -11.88 -40.79 4.04
CA TYR A 87 -10.80 -40.00 3.44
C TYR A 87 -10.25 -40.66 2.18
N ASP A 88 -10.00 -41.96 2.23
CA ASP A 88 -9.45 -42.71 1.09
C ASP A 88 -10.50 -42.80 -0.03
N GLU A 89 -11.76 -43.10 0.31
CA GLU A 89 -12.87 -43.09 -0.67
C GLU A 89 -13.01 -41.73 -1.38
N LEU A 90 -12.85 -40.62 -0.65
CA LEU A 90 -12.92 -39.28 -1.21
C LEU A 90 -11.68 -38.95 -2.07
N GLU A 91 -10.49 -39.30 -1.60
CA GLU A 91 -9.25 -39.08 -2.35
C GLU A 91 -9.23 -39.86 -3.67
N ASP A 92 -9.73 -41.11 -3.67
CA ASP A 92 -9.90 -41.92 -4.87
C ASP A 92 -10.89 -41.28 -5.86
N ALA A 93 -12.06 -40.86 -5.37
CA ALA A 93 -13.07 -40.20 -6.21
C ALA A 93 -12.56 -38.88 -6.80
N LEU A 94 -11.80 -38.10 -6.05
CA LEU A 94 -11.15 -36.88 -6.56
C LEU A 94 -10.04 -37.22 -7.55
N ALA A 95 -9.24 -38.26 -7.31
CA ALA A 95 -8.21 -38.71 -8.23
C ALA A 95 -8.78 -39.11 -9.60
N GLU A 96 -9.99 -39.67 -9.65
CA GLU A 96 -10.72 -39.94 -10.91
C GLU A 96 -11.16 -38.66 -11.65
N ILE A 97 -11.46 -37.58 -10.93
CA ILE A 97 -11.81 -36.27 -11.52
C ILE A 97 -10.57 -35.62 -12.13
N PHE A 98 -9.46 -35.63 -11.40
CA PHE A 98 -8.25 -34.91 -11.82
C PHE A 98 -7.27 -35.74 -12.67
N ALA A 99 -7.46 -37.06 -12.70
CA ALA A 99 -6.54 -38.06 -13.25
C ALA A 99 -5.12 -37.93 -12.66
N LYS A 100 -5.03 -37.61 -11.37
CA LYS A 100 -3.79 -37.36 -10.63
C LYS A 100 -3.95 -37.72 -9.14
N PRO A 101 -2.86 -38.00 -8.42
CA PRO A 101 -2.90 -38.17 -6.97
C PRO A 101 -3.47 -36.94 -6.28
N VAL A 102 -4.38 -37.17 -5.31
CA VAL A 102 -5.03 -36.12 -4.53
C VAL A 102 -4.87 -36.38 -3.05
N ILE A 103 -4.65 -35.31 -2.28
CA ILE A 103 -4.77 -35.36 -0.82
C ILE A 103 -5.80 -34.34 -0.34
N VAL A 104 -6.69 -34.75 0.55
CA VAL A 104 -7.73 -33.92 1.16
C VAL A 104 -7.18 -33.25 2.41
N THR A 105 -7.43 -31.94 2.54
CA THR A 105 -6.94 -31.11 3.64
C THR A 105 -8.11 -30.52 4.43
N PRO A 106 -7.96 -30.24 5.75
CA PRO A 106 -9.07 -29.73 6.55
C PRO A 106 -9.65 -28.39 6.06
N SER A 107 -8.84 -27.60 5.36
CA SER A 107 -9.25 -26.44 4.57
C SER A 107 -8.21 -26.18 3.49
N THR A 108 -8.55 -25.34 2.50
CA THR A 108 -7.58 -24.89 1.48
C THR A 108 -6.40 -24.14 2.13
N THR A 109 -6.66 -23.30 3.13
CA THR A 109 -5.63 -22.58 3.91
C THR A 109 -4.65 -23.53 4.59
N LEU A 110 -5.16 -24.55 5.28
CA LEU A 110 -4.31 -25.55 5.92
C LEU A 110 -3.60 -26.44 4.90
N GLY A 111 -4.16 -26.58 3.69
CA GLY A 111 -3.50 -27.21 2.57
C GLY A 111 -2.25 -26.46 2.11
N HIS A 112 -2.30 -25.12 1.99
CA HIS A 112 -1.08 -24.36 1.66
C HIS A 112 -0.03 -24.45 2.77
N LEU A 113 -0.46 -24.37 4.04
CA LEU A 113 0.43 -24.48 5.20
C LEU A 113 1.05 -25.87 5.34
N ALA A 114 0.39 -26.92 4.83
CA ALA A 114 0.96 -28.26 4.73
C ALA A 114 1.88 -28.42 3.52
N ALA A 115 1.48 -27.91 2.35
CA ALA A 115 2.22 -28.16 1.11
C ALA A 115 3.49 -27.33 1.01
N LEU A 116 3.39 -26.00 1.15
CA LEU A 116 4.47 -25.08 0.80
C LEU A 116 5.74 -25.31 1.63
N PRO A 117 5.69 -25.37 2.98
CA PRO A 117 6.89 -25.67 3.79
C PRO A 117 7.48 -27.06 3.53
N THR A 118 6.69 -27.99 3.00
CA THR A 118 7.14 -29.37 2.76
C THR A 118 7.79 -29.54 1.39
N ILE A 119 7.33 -28.84 0.35
CA ILE A 119 7.79 -29.04 -1.04
C ILE A 119 8.85 -28.04 -1.50
N VAL A 120 8.93 -26.87 -0.85
CA VAL A 120 9.92 -25.83 -1.16
C VAL A 120 11.16 -26.06 -0.32
N GLY A 121 12.29 -26.34 -0.97
CA GLY A 121 13.57 -26.54 -0.29
C GLY A 121 14.27 -25.23 0.07
N GLU A 122 15.21 -25.28 1.00
CA GLU A 122 16.03 -24.11 1.41
C GLU A 122 16.85 -23.50 0.26
N LYS A 123 17.14 -24.30 -0.78
CA LYS A 123 17.86 -23.88 -2.00
C LYS A 123 16.95 -23.46 -3.14
N ASP A 124 15.64 -23.48 -2.93
CA ASP A 124 14.67 -23.00 -3.91
C ASP A 124 14.45 -21.49 -3.77
N ALA A 125 13.79 -20.90 -4.76
CA ALA A 125 13.23 -19.56 -4.68
C ALA A 125 11.72 -19.58 -4.93
N VAL A 126 11.04 -18.59 -4.39
CA VAL A 126 9.60 -18.39 -4.53
C VAL A 126 9.34 -17.01 -5.13
N ILE A 127 8.53 -16.97 -6.16
CA ILE A 127 7.98 -15.75 -6.75
C ILE A 127 6.47 -15.78 -6.48
N ILE A 128 5.92 -14.72 -5.91
CA ILE A 128 4.48 -14.64 -5.62
C ILE A 128 3.83 -13.55 -6.47
N ASP A 129 2.66 -13.86 -7.02
CA ASP A 129 1.78 -12.85 -7.59
C ASP A 129 1.29 -11.91 -6.47
N LEU A 130 1.28 -10.60 -6.73
CA LEU A 130 0.84 -9.61 -5.75
C LEU A 130 -0.59 -9.87 -5.25
N GLN A 131 -1.46 -10.43 -6.09
CA GLN A 131 -2.87 -10.67 -5.76
C GLN A 131 -3.19 -12.10 -5.33
N VAL A 132 -2.19 -13.00 -5.25
CA VAL A 132 -2.41 -14.37 -4.79
C VAL A 132 -3.10 -14.36 -3.41
N HIS A 133 -4.01 -15.29 -3.17
CA HIS A 133 -4.87 -15.28 -2.00
C HIS A 133 -4.06 -15.17 -0.68
N ASN A 134 -4.58 -14.44 0.29
CA ASN A 134 -3.88 -14.15 1.54
C ASN A 134 -3.44 -15.41 2.31
N SER A 135 -4.14 -16.54 2.17
CA SER A 135 -3.71 -17.81 2.78
C SER A 135 -2.40 -18.34 2.18
N VAL A 136 -2.19 -18.16 0.88
CA VAL A 136 -0.92 -18.49 0.22
C VAL A 136 0.18 -17.54 0.71
N GLN A 137 -0.09 -16.23 0.74
CA GLN A 137 0.87 -15.23 1.25
C GLN A 137 1.25 -15.49 2.73
N THR A 138 0.31 -16.00 3.52
CA THR A 138 0.52 -16.39 4.92
C THR A 138 1.44 -17.60 5.02
N ALA A 139 1.20 -18.65 4.23
CA ALA A 139 2.06 -19.83 4.21
C ALA A 139 3.50 -19.51 3.75
N VAL A 140 3.65 -18.59 2.80
CA VAL A 140 4.96 -18.10 2.35
C VAL A 140 5.75 -17.39 3.46
N GLN A 141 5.11 -16.90 4.53
CA GLN A 141 5.85 -16.33 5.65
C GLN A 141 6.69 -17.38 6.39
N LEU A 142 6.23 -18.64 6.44
CA LEU A 142 7.01 -19.75 7.02
C LEU A 142 8.29 -19.97 6.21
N LEU A 143 8.18 -19.99 4.87
CA LEU A 143 9.33 -20.11 3.97
C LEU A 143 10.35 -18.98 4.18
N LYS A 144 9.89 -17.74 4.37
CA LYS A 144 10.78 -16.62 4.66
C LYS A 144 11.51 -16.78 5.98
N ALA A 145 10.83 -17.30 7.02
CA ALA A 145 11.43 -17.57 8.32
C ALA A 145 12.52 -18.65 8.22
N ASP A 146 12.34 -19.61 7.31
CA ASP A 146 13.33 -20.67 7.01
C ASP A 146 14.44 -20.20 6.05
N GLY A 147 14.51 -18.91 5.72
CA GLY A 147 15.57 -18.33 4.90
C GLY A 147 15.36 -18.47 3.38
N VAL A 148 14.24 -19.02 2.92
CA VAL A 148 13.93 -19.17 1.49
C VAL A 148 13.86 -17.79 0.82
N HIS A 149 14.44 -17.71 -0.38
CA HIS A 149 14.38 -16.47 -1.16
C HIS A 149 12.98 -16.27 -1.74
N VAL A 150 12.25 -15.27 -1.24
CA VAL A 150 10.92 -14.89 -1.72
C VAL A 150 10.95 -13.52 -2.37
N GLU A 151 10.33 -13.42 -3.56
CA GLU A 151 10.11 -12.18 -4.28
C GLU A 151 8.64 -12.01 -4.67
N VAL A 152 8.14 -10.77 -4.62
CA VAL A 152 6.80 -10.41 -5.11
C VAL A 152 6.96 -9.82 -6.50
N ILE A 153 6.08 -10.17 -7.44
CA ILE A 153 5.96 -9.49 -8.74
C ILE A 153 4.57 -8.87 -8.89
N ARG A 154 4.46 -7.91 -9.80
CA ARG A 154 3.18 -7.33 -10.18
C ARG A 154 2.24 -8.42 -10.68
N HIS A 155 0.96 -8.22 -10.39
CA HIS A 155 -0.11 -9.12 -10.77
C HIS A 155 -0.08 -9.46 -12.26
N ASN A 156 -0.12 -10.76 -12.58
CA ASN A 156 -0.09 -11.33 -13.93
C ASN A 156 1.07 -10.82 -14.83
N SER A 157 2.16 -10.33 -14.24
CA SER A 157 3.29 -9.78 -15.02
C SER A 157 4.24 -10.89 -15.49
N MET A 158 3.88 -11.57 -16.58
CA MET A 158 4.67 -12.68 -17.12
C MET A 158 6.06 -12.25 -17.63
N THR A 159 6.20 -11.02 -18.12
CA THR A 159 7.50 -10.45 -18.48
C THR A 159 8.42 -10.30 -17.26
N ALA A 160 7.89 -9.85 -16.12
CA ALA A 160 8.66 -9.77 -14.89
C ALA A 160 9.05 -11.16 -14.39
N LEU A 161 8.11 -12.11 -14.47
CA LEU A 161 8.36 -13.51 -14.14
C LEU A 161 9.49 -14.11 -14.98
N GLU A 162 9.42 -14.03 -16.32
CA GLU A 162 10.45 -14.57 -17.23
C GLU A 162 11.83 -13.98 -16.95
N ARG A 163 11.92 -12.65 -16.76
CA ARG A 163 13.18 -11.98 -16.37
C ARG A 163 13.78 -12.53 -15.08
N LYS A 164 12.95 -12.85 -14.08
CA LYS A 164 13.42 -13.43 -12.82
C LYS A 164 13.83 -14.89 -12.97
N LEU A 165 13.09 -15.67 -13.76
CA LEU A 165 13.46 -17.05 -14.07
C LEU A 165 14.84 -17.12 -14.75
N ASP A 166 15.14 -16.20 -15.66
CA ASP A 166 16.45 -16.07 -16.29
C ASP A 166 17.54 -15.70 -15.27
N ALA A 167 17.29 -14.68 -14.43
CA ALA A 167 18.24 -14.25 -13.41
C ALA A 167 18.52 -15.31 -12.33
N TYR A 168 17.59 -16.23 -12.11
CA TYR A 168 17.68 -17.29 -11.09
C TYR A 168 18.22 -18.61 -11.63
N LYS A 169 18.46 -18.71 -12.93
CA LYS A 169 19.04 -19.88 -13.58
C LYS A 169 20.40 -20.22 -12.96
N GLY A 170 20.54 -21.43 -12.44
CA GLY A 170 21.77 -21.93 -11.81
C GLY A 170 22.06 -21.35 -10.42
N LYS A 171 21.22 -20.43 -9.92
CA LYS A 171 21.33 -19.86 -8.56
C LYS A 171 20.49 -20.62 -7.54
N TYR A 172 19.32 -21.11 -7.96
CA TYR A 172 18.38 -21.87 -7.15
C TYR A 172 18.06 -23.20 -7.84
N ASP A 173 17.75 -24.23 -7.04
CA ASP A 173 17.44 -25.57 -7.55
C ASP A 173 16.08 -25.54 -8.28
N LYS A 174 15.06 -24.92 -7.67
CA LYS A 174 13.74 -24.67 -8.27
C LYS A 174 13.29 -23.23 -8.03
N VAL A 175 12.44 -22.74 -8.93
CA VAL A 175 11.73 -21.46 -8.75
C VAL A 175 10.22 -21.73 -8.81
N TRP A 176 9.55 -21.54 -7.67
CA TRP A 176 8.11 -21.71 -7.53
C TRP A 176 7.38 -20.40 -7.79
N TYR A 177 6.45 -20.36 -8.75
CA TYR A 177 5.51 -19.25 -8.90
C TYR A 177 4.15 -19.59 -8.30
N LEU A 178 3.69 -18.71 -7.40
CA LEU A 178 2.46 -18.86 -6.63
C LEU A 178 1.44 -17.84 -7.12
N ALA A 179 0.31 -18.32 -7.64
CA ALA A 179 -0.78 -17.51 -8.20
C ALA A 179 -2.15 -18.17 -7.97
N ASP A 180 -3.23 -17.40 -8.09
CA ASP A 180 -4.59 -17.97 -8.11
C ASP A 180 -4.94 -18.37 -9.56
N GLY A 181 -5.73 -19.43 -9.74
CA GLY A 181 -6.29 -19.78 -11.03
C GLY A 181 -7.35 -18.76 -11.48
N VAL A 182 -8.31 -18.49 -10.58
CA VAL A 182 -9.30 -17.40 -10.68
C VAL A 182 -9.16 -16.53 -9.43
N TYR A 183 -8.82 -15.27 -9.61
CA TYR A 183 -8.56 -14.34 -8.51
C TYR A 183 -9.87 -13.94 -7.84
N SER A 184 -9.90 -14.09 -6.51
CA SER A 184 -11.15 -14.00 -5.75
C SER A 184 -11.83 -12.62 -5.77
N ILE A 185 -11.08 -11.53 -5.98
CA ILE A 185 -11.58 -10.16 -5.85
C ILE A 185 -12.13 -9.63 -7.17
N PHE A 186 -11.28 -9.53 -8.19
CA PHE A 186 -11.66 -8.95 -9.47
C PHE A 186 -12.29 -9.94 -10.45
N GLY A 187 -12.13 -11.26 -10.22
CA GLY A 187 -12.70 -12.30 -11.06
C GLY A 187 -11.92 -12.60 -12.33
N ASP A 188 -10.77 -11.95 -12.52
CA ASP A 188 -9.79 -12.28 -13.55
C ASP A 188 -9.08 -13.62 -13.27
N SER A 189 -8.21 -14.03 -14.19
CA SER A 189 -7.55 -15.33 -14.11
C SER A 189 -6.07 -15.28 -14.47
N ALA A 190 -5.29 -16.24 -13.97
CA ALA A 190 -3.89 -16.35 -14.34
C ALA A 190 -3.72 -16.59 -15.87
N PRO A 191 -2.68 -16.04 -16.51
CA PRO A 191 -2.42 -16.20 -17.94
C PRO A 191 -1.85 -17.60 -18.23
N LEU A 192 -2.72 -18.63 -18.18
CA LEU A 192 -2.32 -20.05 -18.19
C LEU A 192 -1.49 -20.45 -19.42
N ALA A 193 -1.82 -19.92 -20.60
CA ALA A 193 -1.07 -20.22 -21.84
C ALA A 193 0.37 -19.71 -21.78
N GLU A 194 0.59 -18.56 -21.15
CA GLU A 194 1.93 -17.99 -20.96
C GLU A 194 2.71 -18.76 -19.89
N LEU A 195 2.04 -19.19 -18.82
CA LEU A 195 2.63 -20.05 -17.79
C LEU A 195 3.06 -21.41 -18.35
N GLU A 196 2.26 -22.03 -19.22
CA GLU A 196 2.62 -23.27 -19.92
C GLU A 196 3.85 -23.06 -20.80
N ARG A 197 3.89 -21.98 -21.59
CA ARG A 197 5.08 -21.60 -22.38
C ARG A 197 6.33 -21.44 -21.51
N LEU A 198 6.20 -20.84 -20.32
CA LEU A 198 7.32 -20.65 -19.39
C LEU A 198 7.77 -21.96 -18.77
N LEU A 199 6.85 -22.88 -18.45
CA LEU A 199 7.22 -24.22 -17.99
C LEU A 199 8.08 -24.93 -19.04
N ASP A 200 7.67 -24.92 -20.30
CA ASP A 200 8.42 -25.57 -21.39
C ASP A 200 9.83 -25.00 -21.56
N ARG A 201 9.97 -23.68 -21.42
CA ARG A 201 11.25 -22.97 -21.63
C ARG A 201 12.22 -23.07 -20.45
N HIS A 202 11.72 -23.17 -19.23
CA HIS A 202 12.53 -23.10 -18.01
C HIS A 202 12.41 -24.38 -17.18
N PRO A 203 13.37 -25.34 -17.28
CA PRO A 203 13.31 -26.62 -16.56
C PRO A 203 13.22 -26.52 -15.02
N HIS A 204 13.82 -25.47 -14.44
CA HIS A 204 13.79 -25.19 -12.99
C HIS A 204 12.51 -24.47 -12.54
N PHE A 205 11.60 -24.14 -13.45
CA PHE A 205 10.35 -23.46 -13.14
C PHE A 205 9.27 -24.44 -12.66
N HIS A 206 8.63 -24.09 -11.55
CA HIS A 206 7.56 -24.85 -10.91
C HIS A 206 6.36 -23.94 -10.62
N LEU A 207 5.16 -24.51 -10.64
CA LEU A 207 3.91 -23.81 -10.38
C LEU A 207 3.24 -24.32 -9.11
N TYR A 208 2.70 -23.38 -8.33
CA TYR A 208 1.74 -23.65 -7.27
C TYR A 208 0.52 -22.77 -7.52
N ILE A 209 -0.58 -23.35 -8.01
CA ILE A 209 -1.78 -22.59 -8.40
C ILE A 209 -2.92 -22.88 -7.43
N ASP A 210 -3.53 -21.84 -6.85
CA ASP A 210 -4.76 -21.96 -6.07
C ASP A 210 -5.98 -21.77 -6.98
N ASP A 211 -6.62 -22.87 -7.36
CA ASP A 211 -7.84 -22.88 -8.18
C ASP A 211 -9.10 -23.09 -7.34
N ALA A 212 -9.11 -22.60 -6.10
CA ALA A 212 -10.27 -22.68 -5.21
C ALA A 212 -11.54 -22.04 -5.80
N HIS A 213 -11.39 -20.98 -6.59
CA HIS A 213 -12.52 -20.32 -7.27
C HIS A 213 -12.84 -20.92 -8.64
N GLY A 214 -12.00 -21.78 -9.21
CA GLY A 214 -12.27 -22.47 -10.48
C GLY A 214 -12.88 -23.85 -10.32
N MET A 215 -12.59 -24.57 -9.24
CA MET A 215 -13.05 -25.95 -9.00
C MET A 215 -14.59 -26.10 -9.05
N GLY A 216 -15.06 -27.20 -9.64
CA GLY A 216 -16.45 -27.67 -9.66
C GLY A 216 -17.26 -27.16 -10.85
N TRP A 217 -17.35 -25.84 -11.02
CA TRP A 217 -18.29 -25.25 -11.97
C TRP A 217 -17.85 -25.26 -13.44
N THR A 218 -16.58 -25.56 -13.71
CA THR A 218 -16.01 -25.62 -15.06
C THR A 218 -15.04 -26.78 -15.21
N GLY A 219 -14.74 -27.17 -16.45
CA GLY A 219 -13.88 -28.30 -16.78
C GLY A 219 -14.66 -29.63 -16.75
N ASP A 220 -14.12 -30.64 -17.41
CA ASP A 220 -14.72 -31.98 -17.40
C ASP A 220 -14.80 -32.50 -15.96
N LYS A 221 -15.96 -33.04 -15.58
CA LYS A 221 -16.31 -33.44 -14.20
C LYS A 221 -16.08 -32.35 -13.15
N GLY A 222 -16.06 -31.08 -13.56
CA GLY A 222 -15.75 -29.97 -12.67
C GLY A 222 -14.30 -29.92 -12.18
N CYS A 223 -13.34 -30.43 -12.95
CA CYS A 223 -11.92 -30.42 -12.57
C CYS A 223 -11.29 -29.01 -12.42
N GLY A 224 -12.01 -27.94 -12.73
CA GLY A 224 -11.62 -26.57 -12.42
C GLY A 224 -11.19 -25.73 -13.62
N TRP A 225 -10.96 -24.45 -13.38
CA TRP A 225 -10.62 -23.47 -14.41
C TRP A 225 -9.25 -23.79 -15.03
N VAL A 226 -8.28 -24.10 -14.17
CA VAL A 226 -6.91 -24.40 -14.57
C VAL A 226 -6.86 -25.71 -15.35
N ARG A 227 -7.42 -26.78 -14.80
CA ARG A 227 -7.36 -28.12 -15.41
C ARG A 227 -8.19 -28.24 -16.68
N GLY A 228 -9.25 -27.46 -16.81
CA GLY A 228 -10.04 -27.38 -18.04
C GLY A 228 -9.34 -26.67 -19.19
N ARG A 229 -8.24 -25.94 -18.93
CA ARG A 229 -7.51 -25.13 -19.94
C ARG A 229 -6.03 -25.49 -20.08
N MET A 230 -5.45 -26.14 -19.07
CA MET A 230 -4.04 -26.48 -19.00
C MET A 230 -3.86 -27.91 -18.45
N ALA A 231 -2.99 -28.70 -19.09
CA ALA A 231 -2.64 -30.03 -18.62
C ALA A 231 -1.90 -29.99 -17.27
N HIS A 232 -1.96 -31.08 -16.49
CA HIS A 232 -1.30 -31.12 -15.18
C HIS A 232 0.15 -31.48 -15.39
N HIS A 233 0.99 -30.45 -15.40
CA HIS A 233 2.43 -30.61 -15.55
C HIS A 233 3.02 -31.29 -14.31
N GLU A 234 4.04 -32.14 -14.50
CA GLU A 234 4.82 -32.79 -13.42
C GLU A 234 5.50 -31.83 -12.43
N ARG A 235 5.52 -30.52 -12.72
CA ARG A 235 6.11 -29.44 -11.91
C ARG A 235 5.05 -28.48 -11.37
N MET A 236 3.78 -28.88 -11.43
CA MET A 236 2.64 -28.11 -10.94
C MET A 236 2.00 -28.79 -9.73
N VAL A 237 1.75 -28.01 -8.70
CA VAL A 237 0.82 -28.36 -7.61
C VAL A 237 -0.40 -27.48 -7.75
N LEU A 238 -1.58 -28.08 -7.67
CA LEU A 238 -2.85 -27.37 -7.72
C LEU A 238 -3.56 -27.50 -6.38
N ALA A 239 -3.92 -26.39 -5.76
CA ALA A 239 -4.79 -26.37 -4.60
C ALA A 239 -6.23 -26.07 -5.05
N VAL A 240 -7.22 -26.75 -4.48
CA VAL A 240 -8.64 -26.52 -4.75
C VAL A 240 -9.43 -26.44 -3.44
N SER A 241 -10.66 -25.94 -3.52
CA SER A 241 -11.56 -25.85 -2.38
C SER A 241 -12.80 -26.73 -2.57
N LEU A 242 -13.14 -27.48 -1.53
CA LEU A 242 -14.39 -28.26 -1.47
C LEU A 242 -15.52 -27.46 -0.82
N ASN A 243 -15.22 -26.26 -0.29
CA ASN A 243 -16.14 -25.41 0.47
C ASN A 243 -16.84 -24.32 -0.37
N LYS A 244 -16.74 -24.39 -1.70
CA LYS A 244 -17.33 -23.42 -2.63
C LYS A 244 -18.30 -24.14 -3.56
N SER A 245 -17.95 -24.26 -4.85
CA SER A 245 -18.78 -24.93 -5.85
C SER A 245 -19.12 -26.38 -5.52
N PHE A 246 -18.27 -27.05 -4.74
CA PHE A 246 -18.45 -28.46 -4.36
C PHE A 246 -19.44 -28.66 -3.21
N ALA A 247 -19.88 -27.56 -2.56
CA ALA A 247 -20.86 -27.52 -1.49
C ALA A 247 -20.61 -28.50 -0.32
N ALA A 248 -19.34 -28.73 0.03
CA ALA A 248 -18.92 -29.59 1.14
C ALA A 248 -17.95 -28.85 2.07
N ALA A 249 -17.06 -29.56 2.77
CA ALA A 249 -16.02 -28.95 3.60
C ALA A 249 -14.62 -29.41 3.16
N GLY A 250 -13.62 -28.61 3.49
CA GLY A 250 -12.21 -28.92 3.23
C GLY A 250 -11.61 -28.26 2.00
N GLY A 251 -10.36 -28.64 1.74
CA GLY A 251 -9.65 -28.38 0.50
C GLY A 251 -9.04 -29.67 -0.03
N ALA A 252 -8.41 -29.59 -1.20
CA ALA A 252 -7.60 -30.70 -1.72
C ALA A 252 -6.39 -30.18 -2.47
N LEU A 253 -5.34 -30.99 -2.52
CA LEU A 253 -4.12 -30.74 -3.29
C LEU A 253 -4.01 -31.82 -4.37
N VAL A 254 -3.93 -31.40 -5.62
CA VAL A 254 -3.71 -32.27 -6.78
C VAL A 254 -2.25 -32.22 -7.14
N LEU A 255 -1.60 -33.38 -7.06
CA LEU A 255 -0.15 -33.51 -7.03
C LEU A 255 0.37 -34.19 -8.29
N PRO A 256 1.62 -33.90 -8.69
CA PRO A 256 2.17 -34.47 -9.91
C PRO A 256 2.40 -35.99 -9.80
N ASN A 257 2.66 -36.50 -8.59
CA ASN A 257 2.93 -37.91 -8.32
C ASN A 257 2.65 -38.31 -6.86
N GLU A 258 2.58 -39.62 -6.63
CA GLU A 258 2.32 -40.25 -5.33
C GLU A 258 3.44 -40.01 -4.30
N ALA A 259 4.68 -39.82 -4.75
CA ALA A 259 5.79 -39.56 -3.83
C ALA A 259 5.63 -38.21 -3.12
N MET A 260 5.23 -37.17 -3.86
CA MET A 260 4.90 -35.87 -3.29
C MET A 260 3.65 -35.93 -2.40
N ALA A 261 2.65 -36.73 -2.78
CA ALA A 261 1.45 -36.96 -1.96
C ALA A 261 1.78 -37.55 -0.59
N ARG A 262 2.62 -38.59 -0.56
CA ARG A 262 3.12 -39.16 0.70
C ARG A 262 3.94 -38.15 1.50
N GLN A 263 4.85 -37.43 0.85
CA GLN A 263 5.68 -36.44 1.53
C GLN A 263 4.84 -35.37 2.25
N ILE A 264 3.81 -34.81 1.60
CA ILE A 264 2.93 -33.82 2.24
C ILE A 264 2.06 -34.45 3.32
N ARG A 265 1.57 -35.68 3.11
CA ARG A 265 0.76 -36.40 4.10
C ARG A 265 1.55 -36.66 5.39
N ASP A 266 2.80 -37.07 5.26
CA ASP A 266 3.65 -37.49 6.38
C ASP A 266 4.32 -36.30 7.08
N CYS A 267 4.74 -35.28 6.32
CA CYS A 267 5.54 -34.15 6.83
C CYS A 267 4.77 -32.83 6.92
N GLY A 268 3.58 -32.72 6.31
CA GLY A 268 2.79 -31.49 6.32
C GLY A 268 2.24 -31.22 7.72
N GLY A 269 2.69 -30.15 8.38
CA GLY A 269 2.33 -29.84 9.77
C GLY A 269 0.83 -29.94 10.07
N PRO A 270 -0.05 -29.24 9.32
CA PRO A 270 -1.49 -29.35 9.47
C PRO A 270 -2.10 -30.75 9.23
N MET A 271 -1.41 -31.64 8.49
CA MET A 271 -1.89 -33.02 8.30
C MET A 271 -1.77 -33.84 9.59
N THR A 272 -0.80 -33.49 10.44
CA THR A 272 -0.51 -34.17 11.71
C THR A 272 -1.05 -33.42 12.93
N PHE A 273 -1.03 -32.09 12.93
CA PHE A 273 -1.27 -31.25 14.12
C PHE A 273 -2.53 -30.38 14.03
N SER A 274 -3.45 -30.67 13.10
CA SER A 274 -4.76 -30.00 13.00
C SER A 274 -5.92 -31.00 13.17
N GLY A 275 -7.10 -30.49 13.52
CA GLY A 275 -8.34 -31.27 13.51
C GLY A 275 -8.73 -31.69 12.08
N PRO A 276 -9.28 -32.91 11.90
CA PRO A 276 -9.78 -33.39 10.61
C PRO A 276 -11.11 -32.71 10.22
N ILE A 277 -11.55 -32.94 8.98
CA ILE A 277 -12.90 -32.64 8.52
C ILE A 277 -13.86 -33.56 9.27
N GLN A 278 -14.99 -33.01 9.74
CA GLN A 278 -16.00 -33.79 10.45
C GLN A 278 -16.60 -34.87 9.53
N PRO A 279 -16.82 -36.11 10.02
CA PRO A 279 -17.31 -37.22 9.19
C PRO A 279 -18.56 -36.89 8.35
N PRO A 280 -19.61 -36.20 8.87
CA PRO A 280 -20.77 -35.84 8.06
C PRO A 280 -20.40 -34.99 6.83
N MET A 281 -19.44 -34.08 6.96
CA MET A 281 -18.99 -33.24 5.83
C MET A 281 -18.07 -33.99 4.87
N LEU A 282 -17.34 -35.02 5.32
CA LEU A 282 -16.64 -35.95 4.42
C LEU A 282 -17.65 -36.75 3.58
N GLY A 283 -18.77 -37.17 4.18
CA GLY A 283 -19.88 -37.79 3.47
C GLY A 283 -20.47 -36.89 2.38
N ALA A 284 -20.67 -35.59 2.69
CA ALA A 284 -21.08 -34.60 1.69
C ALA A 284 -20.06 -34.46 0.55
N ALA A 285 -18.77 -34.37 0.88
CA ALA A 285 -17.70 -34.23 -0.11
C ALA A 285 -17.64 -35.46 -1.04
N LEU A 286 -17.74 -36.67 -0.49
CA LEU A 286 -17.73 -37.90 -1.28
C LEU A 286 -18.96 -37.99 -2.21
N ALA A 287 -20.14 -37.64 -1.70
CA ALA A 287 -21.35 -37.58 -2.51
C ALA A 287 -21.22 -36.54 -3.64
N SER A 288 -20.65 -35.38 -3.35
CA SER A 288 -20.39 -34.34 -4.35
C SER A 288 -19.38 -34.80 -5.41
N ALA A 289 -18.31 -35.50 -5.03
CA ALA A 289 -17.37 -36.09 -5.98
C ALA A 289 -18.04 -37.12 -6.91
N ARG A 290 -18.90 -37.98 -6.36
CA ARG A 290 -19.69 -38.94 -7.16
C ARG A 290 -20.67 -38.24 -8.10
N LEU A 291 -21.31 -37.16 -7.66
CA LEU A 291 -22.18 -36.33 -8.51
C LEU A 291 -21.38 -35.71 -9.67
N HIS A 292 -20.18 -35.19 -9.39
CA HIS A 292 -19.28 -34.64 -10.41
C HIS A 292 -18.78 -35.70 -11.42
N ALA A 293 -18.70 -36.96 -11.02
CA ALA A 293 -18.41 -38.07 -11.94
C ALA A 293 -19.63 -38.52 -12.77
N SER A 294 -20.83 -38.06 -12.44
CA SER A 294 -22.08 -38.42 -13.12
C SER A 294 -22.40 -37.48 -14.30
N PRO A 295 -23.29 -37.86 -15.23
CA PRO A 295 -23.74 -36.96 -16.30
C PRO A 295 -24.48 -35.72 -15.80
N GLU A 296 -25.13 -35.78 -14.62
CA GLU A 296 -25.96 -34.71 -14.04
C GLU A 296 -25.16 -33.42 -13.82
N ILE A 297 -23.86 -33.52 -13.50
CA ILE A 297 -23.02 -32.34 -13.28
C ILE A 297 -22.99 -31.41 -14.49
N ARG A 298 -23.09 -31.96 -15.70
CA ARG A 298 -23.03 -31.19 -16.94
C ARG A 298 -24.20 -30.24 -17.06
N GLU A 299 -25.36 -30.62 -16.54
CA GLU A 299 -26.56 -29.77 -16.53
C GLU A 299 -26.36 -28.57 -15.59
N HIS A 300 -25.83 -28.80 -14.38
CA HIS A 300 -25.48 -27.74 -13.44
C HIS A 300 -24.42 -26.78 -14.00
N GLN A 301 -23.36 -27.31 -14.61
CA GLN A 301 -22.29 -26.52 -15.23
C GLN A 301 -22.81 -25.72 -16.43
N ALA A 302 -23.60 -26.33 -17.32
CA ALA A 302 -24.18 -25.66 -18.48
C ALA A 302 -25.10 -24.52 -18.04
N ARG A 303 -25.96 -24.76 -17.04
CA ARG A 303 -26.87 -23.75 -16.50
C ARG A 303 -26.14 -22.51 -15.97
N LEU A 304 -25.03 -22.71 -15.26
CA LEU A 304 -24.22 -21.58 -14.78
C LEU A 304 -23.47 -20.90 -15.92
N ALA A 305 -22.90 -21.65 -16.85
CA ALA A 305 -22.21 -21.09 -18.02
C ALA A 305 -23.13 -20.20 -18.86
N GLU A 306 -24.39 -20.63 -19.08
CA GLU A 306 -25.42 -19.83 -19.71
C GLU A 306 -25.71 -18.53 -18.95
N LEU A 307 -25.78 -18.60 -17.61
CA LEU A 307 -26.00 -17.43 -16.77
C LEU A 307 -24.84 -16.44 -16.81
N ILE A 308 -23.60 -16.92 -16.78
CA ILE A 308 -22.38 -16.10 -16.92
C ILE A 308 -22.38 -15.40 -18.28
N ALA A 309 -22.65 -16.15 -19.36
CA ALA A 309 -22.71 -15.59 -20.71
C ALA A 309 -23.85 -14.56 -20.84
N PHE A 310 -25.01 -14.83 -20.24
CA PHE A 310 -26.12 -13.88 -20.17
C PHE A 310 -25.73 -12.61 -19.40
N ALA A 311 -25.03 -12.76 -18.27
CA ALA A 311 -24.59 -11.64 -17.45
C ALA A 311 -23.61 -10.74 -18.21
N ASN A 312 -22.60 -11.33 -18.87
CA ASN A 312 -21.63 -10.59 -19.69
C ASN A 312 -22.32 -9.80 -20.82
N ARG A 313 -23.25 -10.43 -21.55
CA ARG A 313 -24.05 -9.74 -22.59
C ARG A 313 -24.92 -8.63 -22.00
N SER A 314 -25.53 -8.85 -20.84
CA SER A 314 -26.40 -7.88 -20.19
C SER A 314 -25.63 -6.66 -19.67
N ALA A 315 -24.47 -6.88 -19.03
CA ALA A 315 -23.59 -5.82 -18.58
C ALA A 315 -23.14 -4.94 -19.75
N GLN A 316 -22.71 -5.56 -20.86
CA GLN A 316 -22.34 -4.87 -22.08
C GLN A 316 -23.52 -4.07 -22.67
N ALA A 317 -24.70 -4.68 -22.80
CA ALA A 317 -25.89 -4.02 -23.36
C ALA A 317 -26.37 -2.84 -22.51
N LEU A 318 -26.18 -2.90 -21.19
CA LEU A 318 -26.55 -1.84 -20.25
C LEU A 318 -25.42 -0.83 -20.00
N GLY A 319 -24.23 -1.03 -20.58
CA GLY A 319 -23.07 -0.17 -20.34
C GLY A 319 -22.57 -0.19 -18.89
N VAL A 320 -22.79 -1.29 -18.16
CA VAL A 320 -22.24 -1.46 -16.81
C VAL A 320 -20.75 -1.81 -16.92
N PRO A 321 -19.85 -1.05 -16.29
CA PRO A 321 -18.42 -1.30 -16.40
C PRO A 321 -18.03 -2.57 -15.64
N GLN A 322 -17.05 -3.29 -16.18
CA GLN A 322 -16.42 -4.43 -15.54
C GLN A 322 -14.91 -4.19 -15.49
N TYR A 323 -14.24 -4.61 -14.42
CA TYR A 323 -12.78 -4.57 -14.36
C TYR A 323 -12.17 -5.39 -15.50
N GLU A 324 -12.63 -6.64 -15.63
CA GLU A 324 -12.27 -7.53 -16.73
C GLU A 324 -13.53 -8.28 -17.17
N VAL A 325 -13.70 -8.46 -18.47
CA VAL A 325 -14.76 -9.31 -19.02
C VAL A 325 -14.22 -10.73 -19.06
N ALA A 326 -14.48 -11.50 -18.02
CA ALA A 326 -14.05 -12.89 -17.89
C ALA A 326 -15.27 -13.84 -17.85
N ASP A 327 -15.07 -15.07 -18.32
CA ASP A 327 -16.10 -16.13 -18.24
C ASP A 327 -16.06 -16.85 -16.88
N THR A 328 -16.00 -16.08 -15.79
CA THR A 328 -15.97 -16.59 -14.41
C THR A 328 -17.26 -16.20 -13.68
N PRO A 329 -17.63 -16.91 -12.59
CA PRO A 329 -18.80 -16.55 -11.80
C PRO A 329 -18.55 -15.38 -10.84
N VAL A 330 -17.40 -14.70 -10.91
CA VAL A 330 -17.02 -13.60 -10.01
C VAL A 330 -16.99 -12.31 -10.83
N PHE A 331 -17.83 -11.35 -10.46
CA PHE A 331 -17.96 -10.08 -11.17
C PHE A 331 -17.52 -8.92 -10.28
N PHE A 332 -16.87 -7.94 -10.90
CA PHE A 332 -16.39 -6.74 -10.23
C PHE A 332 -16.71 -5.48 -11.04
N VAL A 333 -17.49 -4.57 -10.44
CA VAL A 333 -17.82 -3.26 -11.01
C VAL A 333 -16.95 -2.19 -10.32
N PRO A 334 -16.02 -1.54 -11.04
CA PRO A 334 -15.10 -0.57 -10.46
C PRO A 334 -15.85 0.69 -10.02
N LEU A 335 -15.53 1.23 -8.83
CA LEU A 335 -16.17 2.44 -8.27
C LEU A 335 -15.17 3.50 -7.77
N GLY A 336 -13.91 3.13 -7.54
CA GLY A 336 -12.88 4.07 -7.09
C GLY A 336 -12.66 3.99 -5.57
N LEU A 337 -13.14 4.99 -4.85
CA LEU A 337 -12.96 5.10 -3.39
C LEU A 337 -13.90 4.16 -2.61
N PRO A 338 -13.55 3.76 -1.37
CA PRO A 338 -14.41 2.89 -0.55
C PRO A 338 -15.79 3.49 -0.27
N THR A 339 -15.90 4.80 -0.15
CA THR A 339 -17.16 5.54 0.06
C THR A 339 -18.16 5.31 -1.08
N ALA A 340 -17.70 5.38 -2.33
CA ALA A 340 -18.50 5.06 -3.51
C ALA A 340 -19.01 3.60 -3.49
N THR A 341 -18.13 2.67 -3.08
CA THR A 341 -18.49 1.25 -2.89
C THR A 341 -19.56 1.07 -1.82
N PHE A 342 -19.39 1.70 -0.66
CA PHE A 342 -20.37 1.62 0.43
C PHE A 342 -21.74 2.14 0.01
N LYS A 343 -21.79 3.29 -0.68
CA LYS A 343 -23.04 3.83 -1.22
C LYS A 343 -23.70 2.90 -2.24
N MET A 344 -22.92 2.27 -3.12
CA MET A 344 -23.45 1.30 -4.08
C MET A 344 -24.07 0.09 -3.37
N VAL A 345 -23.34 -0.51 -2.41
CA VAL A 345 -23.84 -1.67 -1.65
C VAL A 345 -25.09 -1.31 -0.85
N GLU A 346 -25.10 -0.16 -0.17
CA GLU A 346 -26.25 0.34 0.60
C GLU A 346 -27.50 0.50 -0.28
N ARG A 347 -27.36 1.13 -1.45
CA ARG A 347 -28.46 1.34 -2.39
C ARG A 347 -28.98 0.04 -2.99
N LEU A 348 -28.09 -0.89 -3.33
CA LEU A 348 -28.48 -2.20 -3.82
C LEU A 348 -29.17 -3.05 -2.74
N LYS A 349 -28.72 -2.95 -1.49
CA LYS A 349 -29.40 -3.53 -0.33
C LYS A 349 -30.80 -2.97 -0.16
N ALA A 350 -30.97 -1.66 -0.29
CA ALA A 350 -32.29 -1.02 -0.28
C ALA A 350 -33.20 -1.49 -1.43
N ASP A 351 -32.62 -1.83 -2.59
CA ASP A 351 -33.32 -2.38 -3.76
C ASP A 351 -33.60 -3.89 -3.68
N GLY A 352 -33.17 -4.56 -2.60
CA GLY A 352 -33.41 -5.98 -2.37
C GLY A 352 -32.30 -6.92 -2.86
N PHE A 353 -31.05 -6.45 -2.96
CA PHE A 353 -29.89 -7.26 -3.36
C PHE A 353 -28.85 -7.35 -2.25
N TYR A 354 -28.29 -8.54 -2.04
CA TYR A 354 -27.13 -8.74 -1.19
C TYR A 354 -25.89 -8.95 -2.05
N THR A 355 -24.97 -7.98 -1.95
CA THR A 355 -23.70 -7.92 -2.68
C THR A 355 -22.57 -7.56 -1.71
N HIS A 356 -21.31 -7.68 -2.14
CA HIS A 356 -20.15 -7.32 -1.32
C HIS A 356 -19.43 -6.10 -1.87
N GLY A 357 -18.77 -5.35 -1.00
CA GLY A 357 -17.74 -4.39 -1.41
C GLY A 357 -16.37 -5.06 -1.46
N GLY A 358 -15.63 -4.87 -2.56
CA GLY A 358 -14.18 -5.07 -2.56
C GLY A 358 -13.51 -3.73 -2.27
N SER A 359 -12.84 -3.62 -1.12
CA SER A 359 -12.16 -2.39 -0.69
C SER A 359 -10.87 -2.71 0.04
N PHE A 360 -10.08 -1.68 0.37
CA PHE A 360 -8.90 -1.80 1.21
C PHE A 360 -9.21 -2.58 2.52
N PRO A 361 -8.36 -3.53 2.96
CA PRO A 361 -7.03 -3.87 2.43
C PRO A 361 -7.04 -4.93 1.31
N ALA A 362 -8.21 -5.41 0.87
CA ALA A 362 -8.31 -6.44 -0.17
C ALA A 362 -7.97 -5.91 -1.57
N THR A 363 -8.24 -4.62 -1.81
CA THR A 363 -7.81 -3.89 -3.01
C THR A 363 -7.07 -2.60 -2.62
N PRO A 364 -6.34 -1.97 -3.55
CA PRO A 364 -5.86 -0.62 -3.35
C PRO A 364 -6.99 0.38 -3.04
N MET A 365 -6.69 1.45 -2.29
CA MET A 365 -7.71 2.38 -1.77
C MET A 365 -8.64 2.92 -2.87
N LYS A 366 -8.07 3.34 -4.00
CA LYS A 366 -8.79 3.86 -5.18
C LYS A 366 -9.20 2.78 -6.20
N GLN A 367 -9.00 1.51 -5.87
CA GLN A 367 -9.45 0.36 -6.65
C GLN A 367 -10.54 -0.41 -5.89
N SER A 368 -11.40 0.32 -5.17
CA SER A 368 -12.58 -0.24 -4.53
C SER A 368 -13.73 -0.37 -5.54
N GLY A 369 -14.60 -1.36 -5.33
CA GLY A 369 -15.71 -1.62 -6.24
C GLY A 369 -16.74 -2.59 -5.67
N LEU A 370 -17.83 -2.78 -6.41
CA LEU A 370 -18.87 -3.74 -6.09
C LEU A 370 -18.42 -5.12 -6.59
N ARG A 371 -18.38 -6.09 -5.67
CA ARG A 371 -18.04 -7.48 -5.94
C ARG A 371 -19.28 -8.36 -5.72
N PHE A 372 -19.60 -9.19 -6.69
CA PHE A 372 -20.73 -10.11 -6.58
C PHE A 372 -20.49 -11.42 -7.33
N MET A 373 -21.21 -12.46 -6.95
CA MET A 373 -21.05 -13.81 -7.49
C MET A 373 -22.32 -14.29 -8.15
N LEU A 374 -22.16 -14.90 -9.32
CA LEU A 374 -23.22 -15.66 -9.96
C LEU A 374 -23.26 -17.08 -9.44
N ASN A 375 -24.46 -17.62 -9.28
CA ASN A 375 -24.67 -19.02 -8.92
C ASN A 375 -25.97 -19.57 -9.54
N ALA A 376 -26.09 -20.88 -9.59
CA ALA A 376 -27.20 -21.55 -10.28
C ALA A 376 -28.58 -21.37 -9.59
N HIS A 377 -28.67 -20.82 -8.38
CA HIS A 377 -29.96 -20.42 -7.79
C HIS A 377 -30.58 -19.20 -8.49
N GLN A 378 -29.76 -18.37 -9.12
CA GLN A 378 -30.20 -17.12 -9.72
C GLN A 378 -30.83 -17.32 -11.09
N ARG A 379 -31.82 -16.49 -11.42
CA ARG A 379 -32.46 -16.45 -12.73
C ARG A 379 -31.88 -15.31 -13.56
N GLU A 380 -31.97 -15.39 -14.88
CA GLU A 380 -31.57 -14.31 -15.78
C GLU A 380 -32.26 -12.97 -15.43
N ALA A 381 -33.54 -13.02 -15.06
CA ALA A 381 -34.28 -11.85 -14.59
C ALA A 381 -33.70 -11.22 -13.31
N ASP A 382 -33.11 -12.03 -12.42
CA ASP A 382 -32.48 -11.54 -11.19
C ASP A 382 -31.18 -10.78 -11.55
N VAL A 383 -30.37 -11.34 -12.45
CA VAL A 383 -29.13 -10.73 -12.97
C VAL A 383 -29.41 -9.44 -13.73
N LEU A 384 -30.41 -9.46 -14.63
CA LEU A 384 -30.79 -8.29 -15.40
C LEU A 384 -31.25 -7.15 -14.49
N ARG A 385 -32.07 -7.45 -13.47
CA ARG A 385 -32.53 -6.45 -12.51
C ARG A 385 -31.36 -5.88 -11.71
N LEU A 386 -30.40 -6.70 -11.29
CA LEU A 386 -29.18 -6.22 -10.60
C LEU A 386 -28.43 -5.20 -11.48
N PHE A 387 -28.14 -5.54 -12.73
CA PHE A 387 -27.43 -4.63 -13.64
C PHE A 387 -28.22 -3.35 -13.94
N GLN A 388 -29.55 -3.42 -14.06
CA GLN A 388 -30.38 -2.23 -14.20
C GLN A 388 -30.26 -1.30 -12.99
N ARG A 389 -30.21 -1.85 -11.77
CA ARG A 389 -30.01 -1.06 -10.55
C ARG A 389 -28.60 -0.50 -10.42
N ILE A 390 -27.58 -1.27 -10.82
CA ILE A 390 -26.19 -0.76 -10.91
C ILE A 390 -26.14 0.41 -11.89
N ARG A 391 -26.64 0.26 -13.12
CA ARG A 391 -26.71 1.34 -14.13
C ARG A 391 -27.43 2.57 -13.59
N TYR A 392 -28.53 2.38 -12.87
CA TYR A 392 -29.30 3.48 -12.27
C TYR A 392 -28.50 4.24 -11.21
N HIS A 393 -27.85 3.54 -10.28
CA HIS A 393 -27.16 4.17 -9.16
C HIS A 393 -25.78 4.72 -9.50
N TYR A 394 -25.08 4.12 -10.45
CA TYR A 394 -23.71 4.48 -10.79
C TYR A 394 -23.51 5.98 -11.03
N PRO A 395 -24.23 6.65 -11.95
CA PRO A 395 -23.99 8.06 -12.24
C PRO A 395 -24.38 8.99 -11.08
N MET A 396 -25.35 8.62 -10.24
CA MET A 396 -25.68 9.37 -9.02
C MET A 396 -24.53 9.32 -8.01
N ILE A 397 -23.96 8.14 -7.79
CA ILE A 397 -22.84 7.96 -6.86
C ILE A 397 -21.61 8.72 -7.38
N MET A 398 -21.29 8.61 -8.68
CA MET A 398 -20.17 9.36 -9.26
C MET A 398 -20.33 10.86 -9.03
N ALA A 399 -21.55 11.39 -9.22
CA ALA A 399 -21.84 12.80 -9.00
C ALA A 399 -21.73 13.22 -7.53
N GLU A 400 -22.21 12.39 -6.60
CA GLU A 400 -22.09 12.64 -5.15
C GLU A 400 -20.66 12.55 -4.62
N GLU A 401 -19.84 11.69 -5.22
CA GLU A 401 -18.42 11.53 -4.89
C GLU A 401 -17.55 12.54 -5.65
N GLY A 402 -18.14 13.34 -6.55
CA GLY A 402 -17.41 14.32 -7.35
C GLY A 402 -16.35 13.70 -8.26
N THR A 403 -16.60 12.47 -8.75
CA THR A 403 -15.72 11.68 -9.63
C THR A 403 -16.46 11.29 -10.92
N SER A 404 -15.83 10.51 -11.79
CA SER A 404 -16.39 10.11 -13.09
C SER A 404 -15.95 8.71 -13.56
N GLY A 405 -16.68 8.13 -14.51
CA GLY A 405 -16.31 6.86 -15.14
C GLY A 405 -14.89 6.84 -15.73
N PRO A 406 -14.46 7.87 -16.49
CA PRO A 406 -13.09 7.97 -16.96
C PRO A 406 -12.05 8.03 -15.84
N GLU A 407 -12.34 8.72 -14.73
CA GLU A 407 -11.44 8.77 -13.57
C GLU A 407 -11.34 7.44 -12.84
N VAL A 408 -12.46 6.75 -12.65
CA VAL A 408 -12.47 5.37 -12.13
C VAL A 408 -11.67 4.46 -13.06
N ALA A 409 -11.88 4.51 -14.38
CA ALA A 409 -11.13 3.71 -15.33
C ALA A 409 -9.61 3.94 -15.24
N ARG A 410 -9.18 5.19 -15.05
CA ARG A 410 -7.77 5.55 -14.83
C ARG A 410 -7.19 4.84 -13.59
N HIS A 411 -7.91 4.85 -12.45
CA HIS A 411 -7.43 4.21 -11.23
C HIS A 411 -7.25 2.69 -11.37
N PHE A 412 -8.07 2.04 -12.20
CA PHE A 412 -7.99 0.59 -12.45
C PHE A 412 -7.08 0.20 -13.61
N GLY A 413 -6.61 1.16 -14.42
CA GLY A 413 -5.82 0.86 -15.62
C GLY A 413 -6.63 0.19 -16.74
N ILE A 414 -7.94 0.45 -16.80
CA ILE A 414 -8.86 -0.12 -17.79
C ILE A 414 -9.32 0.93 -18.80
N ALA A 415 -10.00 0.50 -19.87
CA ALA A 415 -10.53 1.41 -20.87
C ALA A 415 -11.56 2.39 -20.27
N ALA A 416 -11.49 3.66 -20.67
CA ALA A 416 -12.44 4.68 -20.22
C ALA A 416 -13.88 4.32 -20.61
N PHE A 417 -14.82 4.61 -19.71
CA PHE A 417 -16.23 4.31 -19.90
C PHE A 417 -17.12 5.43 -19.33
N THR A 418 -18.36 5.47 -19.80
CA THR A 418 -19.40 6.39 -19.30
C THR A 418 -20.68 5.59 -19.08
N VAL A 419 -21.34 5.81 -17.94
CA VAL A 419 -22.66 5.24 -17.65
C VAL A 419 -23.69 6.34 -17.77
N GLU A 420 -24.62 6.21 -18.72
CA GLU A 420 -25.64 7.23 -18.97
C GLU A 420 -26.66 7.31 -17.83
N ALA A 421 -26.90 8.53 -17.34
CA ALA A 421 -27.97 8.80 -16.38
C ALA A 421 -29.34 8.62 -17.03
N SER A 422 -30.25 7.97 -16.32
CA SER A 422 -31.64 7.78 -16.79
C SER A 422 -32.51 9.05 -16.65
N ALA A 423 -32.01 10.08 -15.96
CA ALA A 423 -32.65 11.38 -15.74
C ALA A 423 -31.59 12.46 -15.46
N PRO A 424 -31.91 13.77 -15.61
CA PRO A 424 -31.02 14.86 -15.21
C PRO A 424 -30.69 14.76 -13.72
N LEU A 425 -29.39 14.75 -13.39
CA LEU A 425 -28.92 14.69 -12.01
C LEU A 425 -28.90 16.10 -11.41
N THR A 426 -29.66 16.32 -10.34
CA THR A 426 -29.52 17.53 -9.52
C THR A 426 -28.50 17.22 -8.44
N VAL A 427 -27.25 17.63 -8.64
CA VAL A 427 -26.21 17.52 -7.62
C VAL A 427 -26.43 18.65 -6.62
N VAL A 428 -26.76 18.30 -5.38
CA VAL A 428 -26.74 19.26 -4.27
C VAL A 428 -25.30 19.34 -3.79
N SER A 429 -24.51 20.26 -4.34
CA SER A 429 -23.21 20.59 -3.74
C SER A 429 -23.46 21.18 -2.35
N PRO A 430 -22.78 20.68 -1.30
CA PRO A 430 -22.99 21.16 0.07
C PRO A 430 -22.52 22.60 0.28
N SER A 431 -21.70 23.14 -0.61
CA SER A 431 -21.24 24.54 -0.60
C SER A 431 -21.91 25.34 -1.72
N THR A 432 -22.50 26.49 -1.35
CA THR A 432 -22.96 27.52 -2.29
C THR A 432 -21.84 28.51 -2.65
N GLU A 433 -20.66 28.39 -2.03
CA GLU A 433 -19.54 29.28 -2.29
C GLU A 433 -18.79 28.88 -3.55
N ARG A 434 -18.52 29.87 -4.40
CA ARG A 434 -17.74 29.70 -5.62
C ARG A 434 -16.26 29.81 -5.25
N LEU A 435 -15.54 28.69 -5.33
CA LEU A 435 -14.09 28.67 -5.15
C LEU A 435 -13.38 28.78 -6.51
N GLU A 436 -12.28 29.53 -6.55
CA GLU A 436 -11.42 29.69 -7.72
C GLU A 436 -10.02 29.14 -7.42
N VAL A 437 -9.46 28.39 -8.37
CA VAL A 437 -8.12 27.78 -8.26
C VAL A 437 -7.15 28.58 -9.12
N GLU A 438 -6.15 29.17 -8.48
CA GLU A 438 -4.97 29.77 -9.10
C GLU A 438 -3.84 28.73 -9.06
N LEU A 439 -3.52 28.12 -10.21
CA LEU A 439 -2.44 27.14 -10.36
C LEU A 439 -1.39 27.65 -11.35
N VAL A 440 -0.16 27.87 -10.88
CA VAL A 440 0.97 28.34 -11.69
C VAL A 440 2.19 27.44 -11.52
N ARG A 441 3.18 27.57 -12.42
CA ARG A 441 4.37 26.68 -12.46
C ARG A 441 5.66 27.33 -12.00
N SER A 442 5.67 28.65 -11.86
CA SER A 442 6.76 29.39 -11.24
C SER A 442 6.24 30.34 -10.17
N VAL A 443 7.00 30.48 -9.10
CA VAL A 443 6.72 31.42 -8.02
C VAL A 443 6.72 32.87 -8.51
N ASP A 444 7.39 33.15 -9.63
CA ASP A 444 7.42 34.47 -10.26
C ASP A 444 6.10 34.86 -10.94
N GLU A 445 5.15 33.92 -11.07
CA GLU A 445 3.81 34.16 -11.60
C GLU A 445 2.79 34.59 -10.52
N LEU A 446 3.18 34.54 -9.24
CA LEU A 446 2.33 34.90 -8.09
C LEU A 446 2.57 36.32 -7.59
N ASP A 447 1.63 36.84 -6.78
CA ASP A 447 1.91 37.96 -5.87
C ASP A 447 2.86 37.47 -4.76
N GLY A 448 4.14 37.82 -4.91
CA GLY A 448 5.16 37.38 -3.97
C GLY A 448 5.03 37.95 -2.56
N GLU A 449 4.47 39.15 -2.39
CA GLU A 449 4.24 39.71 -1.06
C GLU A 449 3.11 38.99 -0.34
N GLU A 450 2.05 38.62 -1.07
CA GLU A 450 0.97 37.79 -0.53
C GLU A 450 1.49 36.40 -0.14
N TRP A 451 2.26 35.76 -1.02
CA TRP A 451 2.82 34.44 -0.76
C TRP A 451 3.70 34.43 0.50
N ASP A 452 4.63 35.38 0.62
CA ASP A 452 5.50 35.49 1.79
C ASP A 452 4.71 35.78 3.07
N ARG A 453 3.57 36.48 3.00
CA ARG A 453 2.65 36.64 4.15
C ARG A 453 1.97 35.33 4.54
N LEU A 454 1.46 34.55 3.57
CA LEU A 454 0.79 33.27 3.82
C LEU A 454 1.74 32.23 4.43
N PHE A 455 2.99 32.21 3.97
CA PHE A 455 4.04 31.28 4.40
C PHE A 455 5.03 31.87 5.41
N ALA A 456 4.69 32.98 6.07
CA ALA A 456 5.51 33.56 7.13
C ALA A 456 5.72 32.53 8.26
N GLY A 457 6.98 32.26 8.62
CA GLY A 457 7.31 31.23 9.62
C GLY A 457 7.03 29.80 9.15
N ALA A 458 6.90 29.57 7.83
CA ALA A 458 6.71 28.25 7.24
C ALA A 458 8.02 27.74 6.60
N GLY A 459 9.15 27.88 7.29
CA GLY A 459 10.43 27.32 6.84
C GLY A 459 11.02 28.02 5.61
N ASN A 460 11.51 27.24 4.64
CA ASN A 460 12.10 27.73 3.40
C ASN A 460 11.10 27.79 2.22
N LEU A 461 9.85 28.15 2.52
CA LEU A 461 8.75 28.24 1.56
C LEU A 461 8.49 29.67 1.06
N GLY A 462 9.29 30.65 1.46
CA GLY A 462 9.22 32.00 0.91
C GLY A 462 9.72 32.08 -0.54
N VAL A 463 9.28 33.12 -1.26
CA VAL A 463 9.54 33.31 -2.70
C VAL A 463 11.02 33.26 -3.05
N GLY A 464 11.86 33.90 -2.23
CA GLY A 464 13.31 33.91 -2.43
C GLY A 464 13.92 32.51 -2.41
N SER A 465 13.45 31.63 -1.52
CA SER A 465 13.93 30.24 -1.42
C SER A 465 13.40 29.36 -2.54
N LEU A 466 12.11 29.51 -2.88
CA LEU A 466 11.44 28.77 -3.95
C LEU A 466 12.05 29.06 -5.31
N ARG A 467 12.31 30.34 -5.63
CA ARG A 467 12.97 30.74 -6.88
C ARG A 467 14.37 30.10 -7.04
N SER A 468 15.14 30.05 -5.96
CA SER A 468 16.44 29.35 -5.98
C SER A 468 16.28 27.85 -6.21
N MET A 469 15.26 27.22 -5.61
CA MET A 469 14.99 25.80 -5.82
C MET A 469 14.55 25.52 -7.27
N GLU A 470 13.64 26.31 -7.86
CA GLU A 470 13.25 26.18 -9.27
C GLU A 470 14.47 26.17 -10.18
N ARG A 471 15.39 27.14 -10.03
CA ARG A 471 16.63 27.19 -10.82
C ARG A 471 17.51 25.97 -10.65
N VAL A 472 17.61 25.44 -9.44
CA VAL A 472 18.44 24.27 -9.13
C VAL A 472 17.88 22.99 -9.73
N PHE A 473 16.56 22.84 -9.81
CA PHE A 473 15.90 21.59 -10.15
C PHE A 473 15.21 21.57 -11.54
N ALA A 474 15.13 22.71 -12.25
CA ALA A 474 14.46 22.82 -13.55
C ALA A 474 15.13 22.04 -14.69
N ASP A 475 16.46 22.09 -14.79
CA ASP A 475 17.23 21.50 -15.90
C ASP A 475 18.39 20.64 -15.39
N ALA A 476 18.03 19.45 -14.92
CA ALA A 476 18.98 18.47 -14.38
C ALA A 476 19.31 17.40 -15.42
N ASN A 477 20.61 17.17 -15.64
CA ASN A 477 21.09 16.02 -16.44
C ASN A 477 20.77 14.67 -15.78
N ASP A 478 20.40 14.67 -14.50
CA ASP A 478 20.05 13.50 -13.72
C ASP A 478 18.59 13.61 -13.27
N ALA A 479 17.77 12.61 -13.62
CA ALA A 479 16.37 12.56 -13.23
C ALA A 479 16.15 12.59 -11.71
N ARG A 480 17.12 12.12 -10.92
CA ARG A 480 17.08 12.16 -9.43
C ARG A 480 17.17 13.57 -8.86
N GLU A 481 17.66 14.51 -9.66
CA GLU A 481 17.84 15.92 -9.32
C GLU A 481 16.83 16.81 -10.06
N ARG A 482 15.79 16.25 -10.68
CA ARG A 482 14.77 17.01 -11.38
C ARG A 482 13.52 17.15 -10.51
N ALA A 483 12.96 18.35 -10.46
CA ALA A 483 11.65 18.58 -9.85
C ALA A 483 10.87 19.63 -10.64
N ASP A 484 9.61 19.33 -10.93
CA ASP A 484 8.67 20.28 -11.54
C ASP A 484 7.83 20.91 -10.41
N PHE A 485 7.83 22.24 -10.30
CA PHE A 485 7.15 22.99 -9.24
C PHE A 485 5.77 23.45 -9.67
N TYR A 486 4.87 23.50 -8.69
CA TYR A 486 3.51 23.97 -8.82
C TYR A 486 3.12 24.77 -7.59
N TYR A 487 2.40 25.85 -7.80
CA TYR A 487 1.90 26.71 -6.74
C TYR A 487 0.40 26.84 -6.90
N CYS A 488 -0.32 26.53 -5.83
CA CYS A 488 -1.77 26.49 -5.82
C CYS A 488 -2.29 27.40 -4.71
N ILE A 489 -3.17 28.34 -5.08
CA ILE A 489 -3.98 29.11 -4.15
C ILE A 489 -5.45 28.87 -4.51
N VAL A 490 -6.26 28.48 -3.53
CA VAL A 490 -7.72 28.38 -3.67
C VAL A 490 -8.34 29.55 -2.93
N ARG A 491 -9.14 30.33 -3.64
CA ARG A 491 -9.78 31.55 -3.14
C ARG A 491 -11.29 31.41 -3.12
N ASP A 492 -11.93 32.10 -2.18
CA ASP A 492 -13.38 32.28 -2.21
C ASP A 492 -13.83 33.34 -3.24
N GLY A 493 -15.13 33.60 -3.31
CA GLY A 493 -15.70 34.58 -4.24
C GLY A 493 -15.32 36.04 -3.95
N ASP A 494 -14.78 36.33 -2.76
CA ASP A 494 -14.30 37.64 -2.34
C ASP A 494 -12.76 37.78 -2.52
N GLY A 495 -12.09 36.72 -3.00
CA GLY A 495 -10.66 36.68 -3.25
C GLY A 495 -9.80 36.30 -2.03
N HIS A 496 -10.42 35.93 -0.91
CA HIS A 496 -9.71 35.51 0.31
C HIS A 496 -9.07 34.12 0.11
N PRO A 497 -7.77 33.95 0.40
CA PRO A 497 -7.12 32.64 0.33
C PRO A 497 -7.67 31.68 1.39
N VAL A 498 -8.37 30.64 0.94
CA VAL A 498 -8.86 29.54 1.80
C VAL A 498 -7.77 28.49 1.98
N LEU A 499 -6.98 28.24 0.93
CA LEU A 499 -5.90 27.27 0.90
C LEU A 499 -4.74 27.80 0.05
N ALA A 500 -3.49 27.63 0.51
CA ALA A 500 -2.31 27.84 -0.30
C ALA A 500 -1.28 26.73 -0.07
N THR A 501 -0.64 26.26 -1.14
CA THR A 501 0.41 25.24 -1.08
C THR A 501 1.36 25.32 -2.27
N VAL A 502 2.60 24.90 -2.05
CA VAL A 502 3.51 24.49 -3.12
C VAL A 502 3.54 22.96 -3.17
N PHE A 503 3.59 22.39 -4.36
CA PHE A 503 3.84 20.95 -4.53
C PHE A 503 4.81 20.72 -5.69
N THR A 504 5.46 19.55 -5.68
CA THR A 504 6.43 19.18 -6.70
C THR A 504 6.17 17.79 -7.24
N HIS A 505 6.42 17.62 -8.53
CA HIS A 505 6.69 16.32 -9.11
C HIS A 505 8.19 16.06 -9.04
N ALA A 506 8.60 14.97 -8.39
CA ALA A 506 10.01 14.56 -8.34
C ALA A 506 10.12 13.05 -8.18
N LEU A 507 11.27 12.48 -8.57
CA LEU A 507 11.58 11.10 -8.25
C LEU A 507 11.93 10.99 -6.75
N MET A 508 11.24 10.11 -6.03
CA MET A 508 11.50 9.85 -4.62
C MET A 508 11.83 8.38 -4.38
N LYS A 509 12.60 8.13 -3.32
CA LYS A 509 12.85 6.78 -2.80
C LYS A 509 11.62 6.31 -2.05
N ASP A 510 11.09 5.12 -2.39
CA ASP A 510 9.88 4.58 -1.74
C ASP A 510 10.10 4.26 -0.25
N ASP A 511 11.35 4.06 0.16
CA ASP A 511 11.77 3.78 1.53
C ASP A 511 12.15 5.04 2.32
N LEU A 512 11.73 6.23 1.86
CA LEU A 512 12.01 7.52 2.51
C LEU A 512 11.76 7.52 4.02
N PHE A 513 10.67 6.87 4.46
CA PHE A 513 10.26 6.77 5.86
C PHE A 513 10.38 5.34 6.43
N ALA A 514 11.07 4.44 5.73
CA ALA A 514 11.28 3.09 6.22
C ALA A 514 12.29 3.07 7.40
N PRO A 515 12.26 2.04 8.26
CA PRO A 515 13.29 1.88 9.28
C PRO A 515 14.68 1.75 8.64
N ALA A 516 15.70 2.33 9.27
CA ALA A 516 17.06 2.40 8.71
C ALA A 516 17.63 1.05 8.24
N GLY A 517 17.40 -0.04 8.98
CA GLY A 517 17.86 -1.39 8.57
C GLY A 517 17.16 -1.95 7.33
N VAL A 518 15.95 -1.48 7.02
CA VAL A 518 15.25 -1.80 5.77
C VAL A 518 15.88 -1.01 4.62
N SER A 519 16.09 0.29 4.82
CA SER A 519 16.76 1.16 3.85
C SER A 519 18.17 0.68 3.52
N GLU A 520 18.93 0.16 4.49
CA GLU A 520 20.26 -0.41 4.27
C GLU A 520 20.23 -1.57 3.26
N GLN A 521 19.27 -2.50 3.41
CA GLN A 521 19.10 -3.61 2.49
C GLN A 521 18.66 -3.15 1.09
N ILE A 522 17.89 -2.07 1.01
CA ILE A 522 17.45 -1.49 -0.26
C ILE A 522 18.62 -0.77 -0.95
N GLU A 523 19.43 0.00 -0.23
CA GLU A 523 20.64 0.63 -0.77
C GLU A 523 21.64 -0.39 -1.32
N ALA A 524 21.79 -1.55 -0.66
CA ALA A 524 22.60 -2.65 -1.17
C ALA A 524 22.11 -3.16 -2.54
N ARG A 525 20.80 -3.14 -2.80
CA ARG A 525 20.23 -3.45 -4.12
C ARG A 525 20.39 -2.30 -5.11
N ARG A 526 20.32 -1.05 -4.64
CA ARG A 526 20.58 0.14 -5.47
C ARG A 526 21.99 0.24 -6.00
N ALA A 527 22.95 -0.45 -5.39
CA ALA A 527 24.29 -0.60 -5.95
C ALA A 527 24.30 -1.24 -7.35
N ALA A 528 23.35 -2.15 -7.64
CA ALA A 528 23.20 -2.78 -8.95
C ALA A 528 22.13 -2.11 -9.83
N ASP A 529 21.07 -1.57 -9.22
CA ASP A 529 19.98 -0.85 -9.88
C ASP A 529 19.70 0.47 -9.16
N PRO A 530 20.35 1.58 -9.55
CA PRO A 530 20.27 2.86 -8.82
C PRO A 530 18.87 3.43 -8.61
N LEU A 531 17.88 2.97 -9.40
CA LEU A 531 16.48 3.39 -9.32
C LEU A 531 15.57 2.36 -8.66
N TYR A 532 16.15 1.29 -8.09
CA TYR A 532 15.40 0.26 -7.38
C TYR A 532 14.54 0.87 -6.26
N LEU A 533 13.24 0.56 -6.26
CA LEU A 533 12.24 1.11 -5.32
C LEU A 533 12.28 2.65 -5.28
N THR A 534 12.11 3.26 -6.44
CA THR A 534 11.90 4.69 -6.58
C THR A 534 10.65 4.92 -7.42
N SER A 535 9.87 5.95 -7.06
CA SER A 535 8.62 6.28 -7.73
C SER A 535 8.58 7.77 -8.07
N PRO A 536 8.12 8.15 -9.28
CA PRO A 536 7.73 9.53 -9.52
C PRO A 536 6.57 9.88 -8.59
N THR A 537 6.75 10.95 -7.82
CA THR A 537 5.89 11.28 -6.68
C THR A 537 5.47 12.74 -6.77
N ILE A 538 4.19 12.99 -6.49
CA ILE A 538 3.69 14.34 -6.20
C ILE A 538 3.80 14.58 -4.70
N SER A 539 4.60 15.53 -4.26
CA SER A 539 4.76 15.86 -2.84
C SER A 539 4.36 17.30 -2.57
N LEU A 540 3.69 17.58 -1.46
CA LEU A 540 3.67 18.96 -0.96
C LEU A 540 5.10 19.39 -0.62
N GLY A 541 5.49 20.55 -1.11
CA GLY A 541 6.88 21.02 -1.15
C GLY A 541 7.83 20.12 -1.95
N ALA A 542 9.12 20.43 -1.84
CA ALA A 542 10.22 19.58 -2.32
C ALA A 542 10.82 18.77 -1.15
N PRO A 543 11.57 17.66 -1.39
CA PRO A 543 12.18 16.86 -0.33
C PRO A 543 12.94 17.67 0.74
N ILE A 544 13.64 18.74 0.31
CA ILE A 544 14.46 19.60 1.18
C ILE A 544 13.67 20.74 1.85
N THR A 545 12.42 20.95 1.46
CA THR A 545 11.60 21.98 2.09
C THR A 545 11.10 21.54 3.46
N ARG A 546 10.89 22.54 4.31
CA ARG A 546 10.48 22.42 5.71
C ARG A 546 9.42 23.46 6.01
N GLY A 547 8.70 23.24 7.11
CA GLY A 547 7.68 24.16 7.60
C GLY A 547 6.27 23.66 7.28
N ARG A 548 5.30 24.57 7.37
CA ARG A 548 3.90 24.27 7.09
C ARG A 548 3.66 24.35 5.58
N HIS A 549 3.72 23.22 4.88
CA HIS A 549 3.52 23.16 3.42
C HIS A 549 2.11 23.47 2.95
N LEU A 550 1.11 23.23 3.81
CA LEU A 550 -0.29 23.51 3.54
C LEU A 550 -0.77 24.63 4.47
N VAL A 551 -1.03 25.80 3.90
CA VAL A 551 -1.81 26.86 4.56
C VAL A 551 -3.28 26.54 4.30
N LEU A 552 -4.06 26.34 5.36
CA LEU A 552 -5.49 26.02 5.27
C LEU A 552 -6.24 26.83 6.32
N ASP A 553 -7.17 27.66 5.88
CA ASP A 553 -8.06 28.40 6.77
C ASP A 553 -9.15 27.47 7.31
N ARG A 554 -8.89 26.88 8.49
CA ARG A 554 -9.82 25.97 9.18
C ARG A 554 -11.12 26.66 9.62
N ALA A 555 -11.14 27.99 9.72
CA ALA A 555 -12.34 28.73 10.11
C ALA A 555 -13.29 28.97 8.93
N HIS A 556 -12.80 28.82 7.70
CA HIS A 556 -13.57 29.05 6.49
C HIS A 556 -14.56 27.91 6.23
N PRO A 557 -15.85 28.17 5.97
CA PRO A 557 -16.86 27.11 5.80
C PRO A 557 -16.57 26.17 4.62
N ALA A 558 -15.90 26.67 3.57
CA ALA A 558 -15.54 25.89 2.38
C ALA A 558 -14.13 25.25 2.42
N TRP A 559 -13.45 25.20 3.57
CA TRP A 559 -12.08 24.64 3.67
C TRP A 559 -11.97 23.22 3.10
N ALA A 560 -12.99 22.38 3.33
CA ALA A 560 -12.98 20.98 2.91
C ALA A 560 -13.09 20.90 1.38
N GLU A 561 -13.90 21.78 0.78
CA GLU A 561 -14.04 21.86 -0.67
C GLU A 561 -12.77 22.41 -1.33
N ALA A 562 -12.11 23.39 -0.72
CA ALA A 562 -10.80 23.86 -1.18
C ALA A 562 -9.76 22.72 -1.18
N LEU A 563 -9.78 21.87 -0.15
CA LEU A 563 -8.91 20.69 -0.09
C LEU A 563 -9.23 19.66 -1.18
N ARG A 564 -10.52 19.45 -1.53
CA ARG A 564 -10.92 18.58 -2.65
C ARG A 564 -10.41 19.12 -3.98
N LEU A 565 -10.52 20.43 -4.21
CA LEU A 565 -9.97 21.08 -5.40
C LEU A 565 -8.46 20.91 -5.50
N LEU A 566 -7.73 21.12 -4.39
CA LEU A 566 -6.29 20.83 -4.37
C LEU A 566 -6.01 19.38 -4.78
N VAL A 567 -6.69 18.39 -4.20
CA VAL A 567 -6.45 16.98 -4.52
C VAL A 567 -6.70 16.69 -6.00
N ARG A 568 -7.70 17.29 -6.64
CA ARG A 568 -7.90 17.19 -8.09
C ARG A 568 -6.70 17.72 -8.88
N GLU A 569 -6.18 18.89 -8.52
CA GLU A 569 -4.97 19.44 -9.17
C GLU A 569 -3.73 18.54 -8.97
N LEU A 570 -3.58 17.95 -7.77
CA LEU A 570 -2.52 16.98 -7.51
C LEU A 570 -2.68 15.72 -8.38
N GLU A 571 -3.91 15.25 -8.61
CA GLU A 571 -4.21 14.09 -9.44
C GLU A 571 -3.95 14.35 -10.92
N ASP A 572 -4.30 15.53 -11.41
CA ASP A 572 -4.02 15.96 -12.78
C ASP A 572 -2.50 16.13 -13.02
N ALA A 573 -1.77 16.68 -12.04
CA ALA A 573 -0.31 16.70 -12.07
C ALA A 573 0.29 15.28 -12.02
N MET A 574 -0.25 14.41 -11.18
CA MET A 574 0.18 13.01 -11.07
C MET A 574 0.03 12.29 -12.41
N GLN A 575 -1.09 12.48 -13.11
CA GLN A 575 -1.29 11.93 -14.45
C GLN A 575 -0.30 12.52 -15.46
N THR A 576 -0.17 13.84 -15.49
CA THR A 576 0.70 14.56 -16.43
C THR A 576 2.13 14.02 -16.39
N HIS A 577 2.61 13.66 -15.20
CA HIS A 577 3.96 13.17 -14.97
C HIS A 577 4.09 11.65 -14.86
N GLY A 578 2.98 10.90 -14.93
CA GLY A 578 2.99 9.46 -14.70
C GLY A 578 3.44 9.07 -13.29
N ALA A 579 3.19 9.94 -12.31
CA ALA A 579 3.48 9.65 -10.91
C ALA A 579 2.50 8.60 -10.35
N THR A 580 2.99 7.80 -9.41
CA THR A 580 2.24 6.67 -8.84
C THR A 580 1.94 6.86 -7.35
N GLN A 581 2.41 7.98 -6.78
CA GLN A 581 2.33 8.30 -5.37
C GLN A 581 2.08 9.79 -5.14
N MET A 582 1.34 10.08 -4.08
CA MET A 582 1.22 11.41 -3.49
C MET A 582 1.64 11.41 -2.03
N LEU A 583 2.32 12.47 -1.63
CA LEU A 583 2.79 12.68 -0.26
C LEU A 583 2.42 14.08 0.24
N LEU A 584 1.45 14.16 1.14
CA LEU A 584 1.18 15.37 1.91
C LEU A 584 1.97 15.28 3.22
N ARG A 585 2.84 16.25 3.50
CA ARG A 585 3.82 16.15 4.58
C ARG A 585 3.83 17.37 5.50
N ASP A 586 4.56 17.21 6.61
CA ASP A 586 4.82 18.23 7.62
C ASP A 586 3.57 18.73 8.40
N PHE A 587 2.64 17.81 8.66
CA PHE A 587 1.56 18.01 9.64
C PHE A 587 2.12 17.78 11.05
N VAL A 588 2.52 18.86 11.73
CA VAL A 588 3.16 18.83 13.05
C VAL A 588 2.18 19.29 14.14
N GLY A 589 2.11 18.55 15.25
CA GLY A 589 1.29 18.90 16.42
C GLY A 589 0.29 17.81 16.81
N ASP A 590 -0.78 18.25 17.48
CA ASP A 590 -1.89 17.41 17.92
C ASP A 590 -2.72 16.91 16.72
N GLU A 591 -3.55 15.89 16.95
CA GLU A 591 -4.39 15.30 15.92
C GLU A 591 -5.60 16.17 15.58
N ASP A 592 -5.61 16.74 14.38
CA ASP A 592 -6.81 17.28 13.75
C ASP A 592 -7.60 16.10 13.16
N GLU A 593 -8.51 15.54 13.97
CA GLU A 593 -9.33 14.39 13.58
C GLU A 593 -10.21 14.68 12.37
N GLU A 594 -10.71 15.92 12.25
CA GLU A 594 -11.59 16.35 11.17
C GLU A 594 -10.83 16.41 9.84
N LEU A 595 -9.67 17.07 9.81
CA LEU A 595 -8.80 17.08 8.63
C LEU A 595 -8.35 15.66 8.26
N SER A 596 -8.00 14.85 9.25
CA SER A 596 -7.60 13.45 9.06
C SER A 596 -8.74 12.60 8.49
N ALA A 597 -9.99 12.93 8.80
CA ALA A 597 -11.16 12.28 8.23
C ALA A 597 -11.38 12.70 6.77
N THR A 598 -11.30 14.00 6.47
CA THR A 598 -11.45 14.49 5.10
C THR A 598 -10.35 13.99 4.17
N LEU A 599 -9.09 13.98 4.61
CA LEU A 599 -7.99 13.41 3.83
C LEU A 599 -8.18 11.91 3.58
N TYR A 600 -8.73 11.19 4.55
CA TYR A 600 -9.05 9.78 4.42
C TYR A 600 -10.17 9.53 3.40
N GLU A 601 -11.23 10.35 3.42
CA GLU A 601 -12.29 10.33 2.39
C GLU A 601 -11.71 10.58 1.00
N LEU A 602 -10.67 11.41 0.89
CA LEU A 602 -9.92 11.66 -0.35
C LEU A 602 -8.89 10.57 -0.69
N GLY A 603 -8.93 9.43 0.02
CA GLY A 603 -8.09 8.26 -0.26
C GLY A 603 -6.66 8.34 0.30
N PHE A 604 -6.34 9.32 1.15
CA PHE A 604 -5.04 9.37 1.81
C PHE A 604 -5.02 8.54 3.09
N THR A 605 -3.90 7.88 3.34
CA THR A 605 -3.65 7.16 4.59
C THR A 605 -2.54 7.84 5.37
N PRO A 606 -2.69 8.04 6.70
CA PRO A 606 -1.60 8.59 7.50
C PRO A 606 -0.42 7.63 7.47
N ALA A 607 0.79 8.13 7.66
CA ALA A 607 1.99 7.35 7.96
C ALA A 607 2.81 8.05 9.03
N SER A 608 3.43 7.26 9.90
CA SER A 608 4.29 7.76 10.96
C SER A 608 5.63 8.20 10.40
N VAL A 609 6.10 9.37 10.82
CA VAL A 609 7.44 9.87 10.51
C VAL A 609 8.20 10.18 11.81
N PRO A 610 9.55 10.30 11.77
CA PRO A 610 10.31 10.73 12.92
C PRO A 610 9.79 12.05 13.50
N ALA A 611 9.94 12.24 14.81
CA ALA A 611 9.52 13.48 15.46
C ALA A 611 10.35 14.68 14.98
N VAL A 612 9.70 15.83 14.84
CA VAL A 612 10.35 17.12 14.62
C VAL A 612 10.74 17.70 15.98
N SER A 613 11.94 18.28 16.10
CA SER A 613 12.35 18.95 17.33
C SER A 613 12.40 20.46 17.13
N ARG A 614 11.79 21.23 18.04
CA ARG A 614 11.83 22.71 18.01
C ARG A 614 12.35 23.30 19.31
N VAL A 615 12.97 24.47 19.23
CA VAL A 615 13.33 25.29 20.39
C VAL A 615 12.50 26.57 20.32
N GLU A 616 11.67 26.78 21.34
CA GLU A 616 10.78 27.95 21.45
C GLU A 616 11.32 28.95 22.48
N GLY A 617 10.96 30.23 22.33
CA GLY A 617 11.29 31.30 23.26
C GLY A 617 12.80 31.58 23.30
N LEU A 618 13.32 32.08 22.19
CA LEU A 618 14.73 32.47 22.01
C LEU A 618 15.03 33.90 22.52
N ASP A 619 14.15 34.50 23.31
CA ASP A 619 14.15 35.89 23.80
C ASP A 619 15.02 36.12 25.07
N TRP A 620 15.95 35.22 25.36
CA TRP A 620 16.78 35.29 26.57
C TRP A 620 17.95 36.28 26.44
N ALA A 621 18.33 36.90 27.56
CA ALA A 621 19.30 37.99 27.62
C ALA A 621 20.77 37.52 27.41
N ASP A 622 21.12 36.36 27.97
CA ASP A 622 22.49 35.84 27.95
C ASP A 622 22.54 34.30 28.04
N ARG A 623 23.74 33.74 27.91
CA ARG A 623 23.99 32.30 27.98
C ARG A 623 23.53 31.69 29.31
N ASP A 624 23.65 32.41 30.43
CA ASP A 624 23.23 31.91 31.73
C ASP A 624 21.71 31.81 31.83
N ALA A 625 20.98 32.75 31.24
CA ALA A 625 19.53 32.71 31.08
C ALA A 625 19.09 31.51 30.22
N TYR A 626 19.77 31.25 29.10
CA TYR A 626 19.56 30.04 28.31
C TYR A 626 19.80 28.77 29.14
N MET A 627 20.94 28.70 29.85
CA MET A 627 21.29 27.53 30.66
C MET A 627 20.21 27.23 31.71
N ARG A 628 19.62 28.25 32.36
CA ARG A 628 18.54 28.07 33.35
C ARG A 628 17.28 27.42 32.78
N ARG A 629 17.03 27.53 31.46
CA ARG A 629 15.90 26.85 30.79
C ARG A 629 16.12 25.35 30.62
N LEU A 630 17.37 24.89 30.65
CA LEU A 630 17.71 23.48 30.54
C LEU A 630 17.58 22.77 31.89
N SER A 631 17.16 21.50 31.86
CA SER A 631 17.14 20.64 33.05
C SER A 631 18.53 20.52 33.69
N SER A 632 18.60 20.21 35.00
CA SER A 632 19.89 20.01 35.70
C SER A 632 20.82 19.04 34.97
N ARG A 633 20.26 17.93 34.46
CA ARG A 633 20.96 16.93 33.64
C ARG A 633 21.52 17.55 32.35
N TYR A 634 20.69 18.23 31.57
CA TYR A 634 21.12 18.79 30.29
C TYR A 634 22.10 19.95 30.42
N ARG A 635 22.00 20.76 31.48
CA ARG A 635 23.03 21.74 31.83
C ARG A 635 24.39 21.08 32.07
N SER A 636 24.43 19.97 32.80
CA SER A 636 25.66 19.22 33.04
C SER A 636 26.21 18.62 31.75
N ASP A 637 25.35 18.04 30.91
CA ASP A 637 25.76 17.47 29.62
C ASP A 637 26.32 18.55 28.69
N LEU A 638 25.69 19.73 28.60
CA LEU A 638 26.18 20.82 27.76
C LEU A 638 27.55 21.32 28.21
N ARG A 639 27.80 21.47 29.53
CA ARG A 639 29.12 21.86 30.04
C ARG A 639 30.21 20.84 29.68
N ARG A 640 29.92 19.54 29.90
CA ARG A 640 30.89 18.46 29.71
C ARG A 640 31.16 18.14 28.24
N GLU A 641 30.15 18.22 27.40
CA GLU A 641 30.16 17.69 26.03
C GLU A 641 30.21 18.76 24.96
N VAL A 642 29.88 20.03 25.26
CA VAL A 642 29.82 21.12 24.29
C VAL A 642 30.78 22.24 24.71
N LEU A 643 30.48 22.92 25.81
CA LEU A 643 31.24 24.11 26.24
C LEU A 643 32.72 23.81 26.53
N ARG A 644 33.06 22.60 26.99
CA ARG A 644 34.44 22.15 27.19
C ARG A 644 35.33 22.27 25.94
N PHE A 645 34.75 22.14 24.75
CA PHE A 645 35.48 22.13 23.49
C PHE A 645 35.32 23.42 22.70
N GLU A 646 34.49 24.37 23.17
CA GLU A 646 34.17 25.61 22.46
C GLU A 646 35.42 26.44 22.14
N ASP A 647 36.37 26.55 23.09
CA ASP A 647 37.60 27.32 22.92
C ASP A 647 38.58 26.71 21.90
N GLN A 648 38.43 25.43 21.55
CA GLN A 648 39.27 24.76 20.54
C GLN A 648 38.76 25.01 19.10
N LEU A 649 37.60 25.64 18.97
CA LEU A 649 36.89 25.80 17.72
C LEU A 649 36.73 27.28 17.36
N GLU A 650 36.82 27.58 16.08
CA GLU A 650 36.44 28.87 15.50
C GLU A 650 35.08 28.70 14.82
N VAL A 651 34.14 29.60 15.13
CA VAL A 651 32.77 29.58 14.58
C VAL A 651 32.65 30.70 13.56
N VAL A 652 32.46 30.35 12.29
CA VAL A 652 32.33 31.31 11.20
C VAL A 652 30.92 31.25 10.62
N THR A 653 30.24 32.40 10.57
CA THR A 653 28.84 32.47 10.09
C THR A 653 28.66 33.08 8.71
N SER A 654 29.73 33.60 8.09
CA SER A 654 29.63 34.07 6.70
C SER A 654 29.43 32.87 5.75
N PRO A 655 28.89 33.06 4.54
CA PRO A 655 28.91 32.00 3.52
C PRO A 655 30.36 31.63 3.15
N PRO A 656 30.58 30.43 2.57
CA PRO A 656 31.84 30.06 1.94
C PRO A 656 32.32 31.11 0.94
N ARG A 657 33.59 31.51 1.02
CA ARG A 657 34.16 32.63 0.25
C ARG A 657 34.88 32.18 -1.02
N SER A 658 35.11 30.88 -1.18
CA SER A 658 35.78 30.30 -2.34
C SER A 658 35.14 28.98 -2.78
N ALA A 659 35.35 28.60 -4.03
CA ALA A 659 34.88 27.32 -4.55
C ALA A 659 35.53 26.12 -3.81
N ALA A 660 36.77 26.25 -3.35
CA ALA A 660 37.45 25.21 -2.59
C ALA A 660 36.76 24.98 -1.23
N GLU A 661 36.37 26.07 -0.56
CA GLU A 661 35.70 26.02 0.73
C GLU A 661 34.27 25.47 0.61
N LEU A 662 33.54 25.85 -0.44
CA LEU A 662 32.22 25.30 -0.72
C LEU A 662 32.29 23.79 -1.03
N ARG A 663 33.29 23.34 -1.81
CA ARG A 663 33.53 21.90 -2.03
C ARG A 663 33.87 21.16 -0.74
N ALA A 664 34.62 21.78 0.16
CA ALA A 664 34.89 21.20 1.47
C ALA A 664 33.59 21.02 2.28
N CYS A 665 32.72 22.05 2.32
CA CYS A 665 31.42 21.96 2.98
C CYS A 665 30.51 20.89 2.35
N TYR A 666 30.49 20.80 1.02
CA TYR A 666 29.73 19.78 0.30
C TYR A 666 30.21 18.36 0.61
N ARG A 667 31.53 18.15 0.70
CA ARG A 667 32.10 16.86 1.14
C ARG A 667 31.63 16.47 2.54
N LEU A 668 31.60 17.42 3.48
CA LEU A 668 31.09 17.17 4.84
C LEU A 668 29.61 16.75 4.83
N TYR A 669 28.80 17.33 3.95
CA TYR A 669 27.41 16.91 3.74
C TYR A 669 27.33 15.47 3.24
N LEU A 670 28.12 15.11 2.22
CA LEU A 670 28.13 13.75 1.68
C LEU A 670 28.52 12.71 2.74
N GLU A 671 29.48 13.01 3.61
CA GLU A 671 29.86 12.12 4.72
C GLU A 671 28.69 11.85 5.68
N VAL A 672 27.83 12.84 5.94
CA VAL A 672 26.61 12.63 6.75
C VAL A 672 25.58 11.84 5.96
N PHE A 673 25.36 12.20 4.69
CA PHE A 673 24.41 11.54 3.80
C PHE A 673 24.68 10.04 3.66
N GLU A 674 25.93 9.64 3.39
CA GLU A 674 26.35 8.24 3.23
C GLU A 674 26.13 7.39 4.49
N ARG A 675 25.94 8.02 5.65
CA ARG A 675 25.75 7.35 6.94
C ARG A 675 24.33 7.50 7.51
N SER A 676 23.44 8.22 6.84
CA SER A 676 22.11 8.58 7.35
C SER A 676 20.99 7.88 6.59
N LEU A 677 20.45 6.80 7.16
CA LEU A 677 19.34 6.03 6.60
C LEU A 677 18.00 6.23 7.34
N GLU A 678 17.94 7.11 8.34
CA GLU A 678 16.69 7.39 9.07
C GLU A 678 15.66 8.18 8.25
N MET A 679 16.11 8.90 7.22
CA MET A 679 15.28 9.56 6.21
C MET A 679 15.98 9.42 4.87
N ASN A 680 15.67 8.36 4.12
CA ASN A 680 16.45 7.97 2.95
C ASN A 680 16.03 8.78 1.71
N VAL A 681 16.83 9.78 1.34
CA VAL A 681 16.60 10.66 0.17
C VAL A 681 17.71 10.49 -0.86
N PHE A 682 17.55 11.10 -2.05
CA PHE A 682 18.66 11.29 -2.98
C PHE A 682 19.62 12.40 -2.47
N PRO A 683 20.91 12.34 -2.83
CA PRO A 683 21.84 13.40 -2.49
C PRO A 683 21.46 14.69 -3.23
N LEU A 684 21.58 15.83 -2.56
CA LEU A 684 21.37 17.14 -3.17
C LEU A 684 22.55 17.50 -4.06
N PRO A 685 22.33 18.13 -5.23
CA PRO A 685 23.40 18.45 -6.14
C PRO A 685 24.28 19.59 -5.60
N TYR A 686 25.57 19.58 -5.96
CA TYR A 686 26.51 20.65 -5.57
C TYR A 686 25.99 22.06 -5.93
N ARG A 687 25.28 22.21 -7.06
CA ARG A 687 24.69 23.49 -7.48
C ARG A 687 23.66 24.05 -6.50
N PHE A 688 22.96 23.20 -5.74
CA PHE A 688 22.06 23.64 -4.67
C PHE A 688 22.83 24.46 -3.63
N PHE A 689 23.98 23.94 -3.19
CA PHE A 689 24.81 24.60 -2.19
C PHE A 689 25.40 25.91 -2.70
N ALA A 690 25.75 25.99 -3.98
CA ALA A 690 26.21 27.23 -4.61
C ALA A 690 25.09 28.28 -4.66
N GLU A 691 23.87 27.89 -5.02
CA GLU A 691 22.71 28.79 -5.12
C GLU A 691 22.33 29.35 -3.75
N ILE A 692 22.25 28.52 -2.70
CA ILE A 692 21.87 29.02 -1.37
C ILE A 692 22.93 29.95 -0.76
N CYS A 693 24.22 29.80 -1.12
CA CYS A 693 25.28 30.72 -0.67
C CYS A 693 25.11 32.14 -1.21
N ALA A 694 24.41 32.30 -2.34
CA ALA A 694 24.09 33.59 -2.93
C ALA A 694 22.73 34.15 -2.45
N ASN A 695 21.97 33.38 -1.67
CA ASN A 695 20.61 33.73 -1.28
C ASN A 695 20.57 34.30 0.16
N PRO A 696 20.05 35.52 0.36
CA PRO A 696 20.02 36.17 1.68
C PRO A 696 19.08 35.50 2.68
N SER A 697 18.18 34.62 2.23
CA SER A 697 17.26 33.85 3.09
C SER A 697 17.95 32.67 3.80
N TYR A 698 19.23 32.45 3.54
CA TYR A 698 20.02 31.35 4.09
C TYR A 698 21.15 31.85 4.99
N ASP A 699 21.45 31.06 6.01
CA ASP A 699 22.51 31.31 6.98
C ASP A 699 23.38 30.08 7.13
N PHE A 700 24.62 30.30 7.54
CA PHE A 700 25.66 29.28 7.57
C PHE A 700 26.35 29.28 8.92
N ILE A 701 26.69 28.11 9.43
CA ILE A 701 27.60 27.97 10.58
C ILE A 701 28.66 26.97 10.19
N ARG A 702 29.92 27.38 10.24
CA ARG A 702 31.08 26.55 9.92
C ARG A 702 31.99 26.48 11.13
N LEU A 703 32.38 25.27 11.50
CA LEU A 703 33.32 25.02 12.59
C LEU A 703 34.68 24.65 12.04
N TYR A 704 35.72 25.32 12.53
CA TYR A 704 37.11 25.03 12.22
C TYR A 704 37.84 24.70 13.52
N ARG A 705 38.91 23.91 13.46
CA ARG A 705 39.84 23.81 14.57
C ARG A 705 40.72 25.04 14.57
N ARG A 706 40.87 25.69 15.73
CA ARG A 706 41.76 26.85 15.87
C ARG A 706 43.21 26.50 15.55
N GLU A 707 43.63 25.30 15.93
CA GLU A 707 44.97 24.77 15.63
C GLU A 707 45.19 24.67 14.12
N ASP A 708 44.26 24.05 13.39
CA ASP A 708 44.37 23.91 11.93
C ASP A 708 44.36 25.28 11.22
N LEU A 709 43.55 26.23 11.68
CA LEU A 709 43.54 27.61 11.13
C LEU A 709 44.80 28.42 11.46
N ALA A 710 45.45 28.13 12.60
CA ALA A 710 46.69 28.79 12.99
C ALA A 710 47.87 28.29 12.13
N GLU A 711 47.83 27.03 11.70
CA GLU A 711 48.82 26.43 10.79
C GLU A 711 48.56 26.81 9.32
N ASP A 712 47.31 26.76 8.88
CA ASP A 712 46.89 27.10 7.52
C ASP A 712 45.59 27.92 7.54
N PRO A 713 45.65 29.23 7.22
CA PRO A 713 44.44 30.07 7.09
C PRO A 713 43.44 29.56 6.03
N GLY A 714 43.87 28.67 5.11
CA GLY A 714 43.05 27.98 4.13
C GLY A 714 42.48 26.63 4.59
N ALA A 715 42.66 26.25 5.86
CA ALA A 715 42.20 24.97 6.38
C ALA A 715 40.69 24.76 6.17
N ALA A 716 40.31 23.52 5.85
CA ALA A 716 38.92 23.16 5.62
C ALA A 716 38.10 23.14 6.92
N PRO A 717 36.79 23.48 6.87
CA PRO A 717 35.91 23.29 8.01
C PRO A 717 35.80 21.79 8.37
N ILE A 718 35.52 21.53 9.65
CA ILE A 718 35.28 20.18 10.20
C ILE A 718 33.79 19.91 10.48
N ALA A 719 32.95 20.95 10.44
CA ALA A 719 31.50 20.83 10.44
C ALA A 719 30.86 22.04 9.76
N VAL A 720 29.68 21.85 9.19
CA VAL A 720 28.87 22.91 8.57
C VAL A 720 27.38 22.69 8.85
N MET A 721 26.64 23.77 9.07
CA MET A 721 25.18 23.81 9.14
C MET A 721 24.70 24.81 8.11
N PHE A 722 23.82 24.34 7.24
CA PHE A 722 23.08 25.16 6.28
C PHE A 722 21.67 25.32 6.82
N SER A 723 21.23 26.58 6.92
CA SER A 723 19.96 26.92 7.50
C SER A 723 19.24 27.92 6.61
N SER A 724 17.91 27.90 6.67
CA SER A 724 17.09 29.02 6.18
C SER A 724 16.57 29.78 7.38
N PHE A 725 16.27 31.06 7.21
CA PHE A 725 15.67 31.85 8.27
C PHE A 725 14.81 32.97 7.71
N ASP A 726 13.81 33.35 8.49
CA ASP A 726 13.05 34.58 8.32
C ASP A 726 12.98 35.32 9.67
N ALA A 727 12.22 36.42 9.71
CA ALA A 727 12.06 37.20 10.94
C ALA A 727 11.37 36.42 12.08
N ALA A 728 10.61 35.38 11.77
CA ALA A 728 9.86 34.59 12.74
C ALA A 728 10.65 33.35 13.22
N GLN A 729 11.33 32.65 12.32
CA GLN A 729 11.86 31.32 12.57
C GLN A 729 13.22 31.07 11.89
N TYR A 730 14.11 30.39 12.62
CA TYR A 730 15.34 29.81 12.08
C TYR A 730 15.13 28.31 11.82
N ASN A 731 15.61 27.79 10.70
CA ASN A 731 15.34 26.41 10.28
C ASN A 731 16.66 25.71 9.90
N ALA A 732 17.09 24.75 10.71
CA ALA A 732 18.24 23.91 10.41
C ALA A 732 17.88 22.91 9.29
N LEU A 733 18.49 23.06 8.12
CA LEU A 733 18.16 22.25 6.94
C LEU A 733 19.12 21.07 6.77
N ILE A 734 20.42 21.35 6.69
CA ILE A 734 21.43 20.35 6.33
C ILE A 734 22.65 20.50 7.24
N VAL A 735 23.11 19.39 7.80
CA VAL A 735 24.36 19.32 8.56
C VAL A 735 25.39 18.50 7.78
N GLY A 736 26.63 18.99 7.76
CA GLY A 736 27.80 18.26 7.30
C GLY A 736 28.81 18.11 8.44
N LEU A 737 29.43 16.94 8.56
CA LEU A 737 30.32 16.60 9.66
C LEU A 737 31.53 15.81 9.19
N ASP A 738 32.68 16.14 9.76
CA ASP A 738 33.85 15.28 9.67
C ASP A 738 33.84 14.29 10.84
N TYR A 739 33.59 13.02 10.53
CA TYR A 739 33.45 11.96 11.54
C TYR A 739 34.72 11.71 12.36
N ARG A 740 35.89 12.16 11.90
CA ARG A 740 37.13 12.14 12.69
C ARG A 740 37.01 12.99 13.96
N TYR A 741 36.18 14.04 13.93
CA TYR A 741 36.04 15.00 15.02
C TYR A 741 34.69 14.93 15.76
N VAL A 742 33.71 14.17 15.23
CA VAL A 742 32.38 14.00 15.87
C VAL A 742 32.48 13.49 17.30
N ARG A 743 33.33 12.49 17.58
CA ARG A 743 33.53 12.00 18.95
C ARG A 743 34.56 12.80 19.75
N PRO A 744 35.77 13.10 19.22
CA PRO A 744 36.80 13.79 20.00
C PRO A 744 36.43 15.21 20.42
N LEU A 745 35.72 15.96 19.56
CA LEU A 745 35.36 17.35 19.79
C LEU A 745 33.83 17.56 19.90
N ASN A 746 33.04 16.48 19.91
CA ASN A 746 31.56 16.54 19.95
C ASN A 746 30.96 17.49 18.90
N THR A 747 31.54 17.54 17.69
CA THR A 747 31.20 18.57 16.67
C THR A 747 29.72 18.63 16.31
N TYR A 748 29.01 17.50 16.31
CA TYR A 748 27.56 17.50 16.08
C TYR A 748 26.79 18.23 17.19
N LYS A 749 27.13 17.99 18.46
CA LYS A 749 26.49 18.70 19.59
C LYS A 749 26.90 20.16 19.61
N GLN A 750 28.16 20.44 19.28
CA GLN A 750 28.66 21.80 19.17
C GLN A 750 27.90 22.58 18.11
N ILE A 751 27.76 22.05 16.89
CA ILE A 751 27.10 22.79 15.81
C ILE A 751 25.61 22.99 16.08
N LEU A 752 24.94 22.02 16.71
CA LEU A 752 23.56 22.20 17.19
C LEU A 752 23.47 23.32 18.23
N PHE A 753 24.38 23.37 19.20
CA PHE A 753 24.42 24.45 20.18
C PHE A 753 24.66 25.82 19.52
N GLN A 754 25.63 25.90 18.60
CA GLN A 754 25.88 27.14 17.85
C GLN A 754 24.68 27.56 17.00
N THR A 755 23.89 26.60 16.50
CA THR A 755 22.62 26.87 15.80
C THR A 755 21.61 27.58 16.71
N VAL A 756 21.46 27.13 17.96
CA VAL A 756 20.59 27.80 18.95
C VAL A 756 21.08 29.22 19.23
N MET A 757 22.40 29.39 19.43
CA MET A 757 22.99 30.71 19.69
C MET A 757 22.81 31.66 18.51
N ARG A 758 22.98 31.15 17.28
CA ARG A 758 22.83 31.91 16.04
C ARG A 758 21.39 32.35 15.79
N ALA A 759 20.41 31.45 15.98
CA ALA A 759 19.00 31.77 15.86
C ALA A 759 18.59 32.92 16.80
N ARG A 760 19.05 32.88 18.06
CA ARG A 760 18.83 33.97 19.02
C ARG A 760 19.52 35.27 18.59
N ALA A 761 20.77 35.19 18.12
CA ALA A 761 21.52 36.38 17.69
C ALA A 761 20.89 37.10 16.49
N LEU A 762 20.16 36.37 15.65
CA LEU A 762 19.39 36.91 14.52
C LEU A 762 17.98 37.39 14.92
N GLY A 763 17.58 37.24 16.18
CA GLY A 763 16.29 37.71 16.69
C GLY A 763 15.10 36.82 16.34
N CYS A 764 15.31 35.59 15.86
CA CYS A 764 14.22 34.66 15.56
C CYS A 764 13.47 34.27 16.84
N ALA A 765 12.16 34.07 16.76
CA ALA A 765 11.34 33.67 17.92
C ALA A 765 11.51 32.18 18.26
N SER A 766 11.70 31.34 17.23
CA SER A 766 11.83 29.90 17.36
C SER A 766 12.88 29.30 16.40
N LEU A 767 13.26 28.05 16.66
CA LEU A 767 14.21 27.27 15.87
C LEU A 767 13.67 25.87 15.58
N ASP A 768 13.54 25.51 14.31
CA ASP A 768 13.30 24.12 13.87
C ASP A 768 14.63 23.37 13.72
N LEU A 769 14.80 22.29 14.49
CA LEU A 769 15.98 21.45 14.48
C LEU A 769 15.83 20.22 13.56
N ALA A 770 14.85 20.17 12.68
CA ALA A 770 14.59 19.08 11.74
C ALA A 770 14.19 17.73 12.39
N PHE A 771 13.84 16.75 11.55
CA PHE A 771 13.61 15.35 11.94
C PHE A 771 14.85 14.69 12.55
N THR A 772 14.66 13.55 13.23
CA THR A 772 15.70 12.64 13.76
C THR A 772 16.47 13.14 14.97
N ALA A 773 17.32 12.29 15.55
CA ALA A 773 18.27 12.60 16.63
C ALA A 773 17.67 13.35 17.85
N SER A 774 16.40 13.10 18.18
CA SER A 774 15.66 13.84 19.21
C SER A 774 16.33 13.78 20.59
N ALA A 775 17.02 12.69 20.92
CA ALA A 775 17.76 12.55 22.18
C ALA A 775 18.91 13.55 22.32
N VAL A 776 19.60 13.86 21.22
CA VAL A 776 20.69 14.86 21.21
C VAL A 776 20.09 16.27 21.22
N LYS A 777 19.05 16.50 20.42
CA LYS A 777 18.39 17.82 20.32
C LYS A 777 17.75 18.28 21.64
N LYS A 778 17.25 17.36 22.47
CA LYS A 778 16.81 17.66 23.84
C LYS A 778 17.91 18.31 24.71
N LYS A 779 19.18 17.97 24.49
CA LYS A 779 20.30 18.53 25.26
C LYS A 779 20.53 20.02 25.00
N VAL A 780 20.12 20.51 23.82
CA VAL A 780 20.20 21.93 23.44
C VAL A 780 18.85 22.66 23.59
N GLY A 781 17.88 22.04 24.27
CA GLY A 781 16.57 22.64 24.55
C GLY A 781 15.47 22.29 23.55
N GLY A 782 15.72 21.34 22.63
CA GLY A 782 14.73 20.88 21.67
C GLY A 782 13.59 20.08 22.33
N VAL A 783 12.36 20.44 22.00
CA VAL A 783 11.15 19.71 22.35
C VAL A 783 10.67 18.95 21.12
N ALA A 784 10.51 17.63 21.25
CA ALA A 784 10.07 16.78 20.16
C ALA A 784 8.54 16.80 20.06
N SER A 785 8.02 17.06 18.87
CA SER A 785 6.60 17.01 18.53
C SER A 785 6.35 15.90 17.51
N SER A 786 5.17 15.27 17.59
CA SER A 786 4.72 14.34 16.56
C SER A 786 4.56 15.06 15.23
N ALA A 787 4.95 14.37 14.17
CA ALA A 787 4.71 14.78 12.80
C ALA A 787 4.05 13.62 12.06
N ARG A 788 3.19 13.96 11.10
CA ARG A 788 2.48 13.01 10.26
C ARG A 788 2.67 13.37 8.79
N VAL A 789 2.60 12.33 7.97
CA VAL A 789 2.44 12.46 6.53
C VAL A 789 1.21 11.69 6.11
N TYR A 790 0.56 12.12 5.05
CA TYR A 790 -0.57 11.45 4.44
C TYR A 790 -0.16 11.01 3.04
N MET A 791 -0.29 9.73 2.75
CA MET A 791 0.14 9.14 1.50
C MET A 791 -1.06 8.58 0.75
N GLN A 792 -1.10 8.83 -0.54
CA GLN A 792 -1.97 8.15 -1.47
C GLN A 792 -1.09 7.40 -2.46
N ILE A 793 -1.32 6.11 -2.64
CA ILE A 793 -0.47 5.26 -3.47
C ILE A 793 -1.38 4.50 -4.42
N LEU A 794 -1.22 4.75 -5.73
CA LEU A 794 -1.99 4.06 -6.76
C LEU A 794 -1.57 2.59 -6.87
N ASP A 795 -0.31 2.31 -6.57
CA ASP A 795 0.30 1.01 -6.78
C ASP A 795 1.01 0.50 -5.51
N HIS A 796 0.44 -0.53 -4.91
CA HIS A 796 0.97 -1.13 -3.67
C HIS A 796 2.10 -2.13 -3.89
N PHE A 797 2.60 -2.30 -5.12
CA PHE A 797 3.70 -3.21 -5.41
C PHE A 797 4.96 -2.84 -4.62
N ASN A 798 5.46 -1.60 -4.75
CA ASN A 798 6.71 -1.20 -4.09
C ASN A 798 6.60 -1.26 -2.56
N LEU A 799 5.45 -0.87 -2.00
CA LEU A 799 5.17 -1.05 -0.57
C LEU A 799 5.20 -2.51 -0.14
N SER A 800 4.59 -3.40 -0.92
CA SER A 800 4.59 -4.85 -0.64
C SER A 800 5.99 -5.44 -0.68
N VAL A 801 6.84 -4.94 -1.58
CA VAL A 801 8.27 -5.31 -1.63
C VAL A 801 9.02 -4.78 -0.40
N ILE A 802 8.80 -3.52 0.01
CA ILE A 802 9.40 -2.95 1.22
C ILE A 802 8.96 -3.73 2.47
N ASP A 803 7.67 -4.02 2.62
CA ASP A 803 7.12 -4.84 3.72
C ASP A 803 7.75 -6.24 3.74
N SER A 804 7.98 -6.82 2.55
CA SER A 804 8.66 -8.12 2.40
C SER A 804 10.11 -8.07 2.89
N ILE A 805 10.84 -6.99 2.62
CA ILE A 805 12.22 -6.76 3.08
C ILE A 805 12.23 -6.49 4.59
N ALA A 806 11.31 -5.66 5.09
CA ALA A 806 11.21 -5.29 6.50
C ALA A 806 11.04 -6.51 7.42
N ARG A 807 10.31 -7.53 6.97
CA ARG A 807 10.12 -8.79 7.72
C ARG A 807 11.34 -9.71 7.70
N LYS A 808 12.34 -9.48 6.85
CA LYS A 808 13.65 -10.17 6.92
C LYS A 808 14.61 -9.49 7.91
N ALA A 809 14.37 -8.21 8.22
CA ALA A 809 15.30 -7.37 9.00
C ALA A 809 15.05 -7.41 10.52
N GLY A 810 13.86 -7.84 10.95
CA GLY A 810 13.48 -7.99 12.36
C GLY A 810 13.22 -9.44 12.67
#